data_AF-A0A9P6ZLN6-F1
#
_entry.id   AF-A0A9P6ZLN6-F1
#
_cell.length_a   1.000
_cell.length_b   1.000
_cell.length_c   1.000
_cell.angle_alpha   90.00
_cell.angle_beta   90.00
_cell.angle_gamma   90.00
#
_symmetry.space_group_name_H-M   'P 1'
#
loop_
_entity.id
_entity.type
_entity.pdbx_description
1 polymer ?
#
loop_
_entity_poly.entity_id
_entity_poly.type
_entity_poly.pdbx_seq_one_letter_code
_entity_poly.pdbx_strand_id
1 'polypeptide(L)'
;MDVVKAVETYITKLVSTPSAMKVLLLDTHTTPIVSLASTQSTLLSHQVYLTDRIDNVKRDRMSHMKCVCFLQPSEDSLDALSAELREPKYGEYYLYFSSILSKPVIERLADVDEFEVVREVQEYFADYAPLLPCLFSLNHTPTSEKPLYGSSPNLWDSHALERSVQGITAVLLSLKKKPIIRYEKTSGMAKKLASEVQHRMQAEATLFDFRLTQVAPLLLILDRRNDPVTPLLSQWTYQAMVHELLGIHNGRVNLSMVPDIRPELSEITLTTITDPFFQAHYLATFGDLGTSLKNYVQSYQSRSLAQSPSSINSIFDMKRFVEEYPEFRKLGGNVSKHVALVGELSRLVDRDRLLDVGEVEQGLATSSGSDFKNVQAVVNNPVVPAWNKLRVVILYALRYQKIQTSNIAALINLLLSNGVSREEARLVYVFLNVAGSDQRQDDLFSTESLLAKGRSALKGLKGVENVYTQHTPHLSQTLENLFKGRLKDTTYPFLDGTGANMGLQRPQDIIIFMIGGTTYEEARTVALLNQEAGNSLTGTRILLGGTCVHNSSSYVEMIRAAAEKFPASVYEPPPESATTAPSLNLNLGGVNTTEDVKVKTRTGALLTLISACIILAFTTMEFFDYRLVGVDTSIVVDRSRGQKLSVRLNVTFPHVPCYLLSLDVMDISGEQQRDVSHNVLKKRITKTGVDMPATRGEDLRNEIDKLAEQRASGYCGSCYGGQEPESGCCNSCEEVRQAYTDKGWSFGNPDGIEQCVEEGWSDKLKDQADEGCNVSGRIRVNKVIGSIQISPGRSYQAGSRTFQDLVPYLRDDGNPHDFSHIIHEFLFMADDEYNPKKAQIGKDMKQRMGIADNPLDGVEAKTTKATYMYQYFLKVVSTQFRMLEGKTINTHQYSSTQFERDLTKFNEGENKQGVFTQHGVAGSPGAYFNFEISPILVVHSETRQSFAHFLTSTCAIVGGVLTVAALLDGILFATGRKLRKGGDGNVKLM
;
A
#
# COMPACT_ATOMS: atom_id res chain seq x y z
N MET A 1 -24.91 0.91 8.52
CA MET A 1 -24.70 -0.34 7.77
C MET A 1 -23.48 -0.14 6.87
N ASP A 2 -22.35 0.22 7.48
CA ASP A 2 -21.07 0.42 6.78
C ASP A 2 -20.02 -0.23 7.67
N VAL A 3 -19.51 -1.37 7.21
CA VAL A 3 -18.57 -2.20 7.98
C VAL A 3 -17.16 -1.62 7.98
N VAL A 4 -16.77 -0.89 6.92
CA VAL A 4 -15.48 -0.22 6.81
C VAL A 4 -15.40 0.86 7.86
N LYS A 5 -16.40 1.76 7.86
CA LYS A 5 -16.45 2.86 8.83
C LYS A 5 -16.54 2.38 10.28
N ALA A 6 -17.23 1.26 10.53
CA ALA A 6 -17.32 0.67 11.86
C ALA A 6 -15.94 0.22 12.37
N VAL A 7 -15.18 -0.50 11.55
CA VAL A 7 -13.84 -0.98 11.90
C VAL A 7 -12.84 0.20 11.99
N GLU A 8 -12.89 1.14 11.05
CA GLU A 8 -12.11 2.40 11.11
C GLU A 8 -12.30 3.10 12.44
N THR A 9 -13.56 3.23 12.89
CA THR A 9 -13.88 3.89 14.17
C THR A 9 -13.27 3.15 15.36
N TYR A 10 -13.29 1.81 15.36
CA TYR A 10 -12.63 1.03 16.41
C TYR A 10 -11.11 1.22 16.39
N ILE A 11 -10.48 1.15 15.21
CA ILE A 11 -9.03 1.32 15.08
C ILE A 11 -8.62 2.72 15.50
N THR A 12 -9.32 3.77 15.06
CA THR A 12 -9.02 5.15 15.47
C THR A 12 -9.11 5.30 16.99
N LYS A 13 -10.11 4.69 17.65
CA LYS A 13 -10.21 4.71 19.12
C LYS A 13 -9.05 3.98 19.78
N LEU A 14 -8.74 2.78 19.31
CA LEU A 14 -7.59 1.96 19.74
C LEU A 14 -6.29 2.76 19.67
N VAL A 15 -6.01 3.44 18.55
CA VAL A 15 -4.76 4.20 18.43
C VAL A 15 -4.82 5.58 19.06
N SER A 16 -6.00 6.13 19.35
CA SER A 16 -6.10 7.45 20.02
C SER A 16 -5.67 7.40 21.48
N THR A 17 -5.81 6.23 22.12
CA THR A 17 -5.44 6.01 23.52
C THR A 17 -4.31 4.99 23.55
N PRO A 18 -3.14 5.27 24.17
CA PRO A 18 -2.68 6.47 24.89
C PRO A 18 -2.07 7.59 24.00
N SER A 19 -2.05 8.85 24.44
CA SER A 19 -1.38 9.96 23.72
C SER A 19 0.14 9.99 23.97
N ALA A 20 0.86 9.00 23.43
CA ALA A 20 2.32 8.86 23.55
C ALA A 20 2.91 8.09 22.36
N MET A 21 4.22 7.84 22.36
CA MET A 21 4.82 6.98 21.35
C MET A 21 4.36 5.52 21.54
N LYS A 22 3.77 4.95 20.48
CA LYS A 22 3.10 3.64 20.52
C LYS A 22 3.72 2.63 19.57
N VAL A 23 3.68 1.37 20.01
CA VAL A 23 3.85 0.17 19.18
C VAL A 23 2.50 -0.52 19.08
N LEU A 24 2.07 -0.87 17.87
CA LEU A 24 0.86 -1.65 17.63
C LEU A 24 1.25 -3.12 17.41
N LEU A 25 0.85 -4.00 18.31
CA LEU A 25 1.00 -5.44 18.17
C LEU A 25 -0.30 -6.08 17.69
N LEU A 26 -0.18 -6.85 16.62
CA LEU A 26 -1.28 -7.56 15.98
C LEU A 26 -1.01 -9.06 15.97
N ASP A 27 -1.99 -9.86 15.62
CA ASP A 27 -1.78 -11.28 15.30
C ASP A 27 -2.07 -11.56 13.81
N THR A 28 -1.97 -12.83 13.43
CA THR A 28 -2.24 -13.27 12.06
C THR A 28 -3.64 -12.90 11.58
N HIS A 29 -4.61 -12.85 12.49
CA HIS A 29 -6.02 -12.60 12.17
C HIS A 29 -6.36 -11.11 12.11
N THR A 30 -5.87 -10.31 13.06
CA THR A 30 -6.15 -8.88 13.16
C THR A 30 -5.30 -8.04 12.21
N THR A 31 -4.13 -8.53 11.79
CA THR A 31 -3.25 -7.83 10.83
C THR A 31 -3.97 -7.47 9.52
N PRO A 32 -4.65 -8.41 8.82
CA PRO A 32 -5.47 -8.09 7.65
C PRO A 32 -6.58 -7.08 7.92
N ILE A 33 -7.24 -7.15 9.08
CA ILE A 33 -8.38 -6.29 9.44
C ILE A 33 -7.91 -4.84 9.56
N VAL A 34 -6.81 -4.61 10.27
CA VAL A 34 -6.21 -3.28 10.41
C VAL A 34 -5.68 -2.78 9.06
N SER A 35 -5.06 -3.66 8.27
CA SER A 35 -4.51 -3.30 6.95
C SER A 35 -5.57 -2.82 5.95
N LEU A 36 -6.80 -3.36 6.05
CA LEU A 36 -7.91 -2.99 5.17
C LEU A 36 -8.61 -1.69 5.59
N ALA A 37 -8.58 -1.38 6.89
CA ALA A 37 -9.31 -0.25 7.44
C ALA A 37 -8.43 0.98 7.72
N SER A 38 -7.11 0.86 7.85
CA SER A 38 -6.25 2.01 8.12
C SER A 38 -4.94 1.95 7.34
N THR A 39 -4.44 3.12 6.95
CA THR A 39 -3.13 3.26 6.29
C THR A 39 -2.02 3.45 7.33
N GLN A 40 -0.77 3.15 6.95
CA GLN A 40 0.39 3.44 7.79
C GLN A 40 0.50 4.94 8.10
N SER A 41 0.16 5.82 7.15
CA SER A 41 0.13 7.28 7.37
C SER A 41 -0.88 7.67 8.45
N THR A 42 -2.06 7.04 8.46
CA THR A 42 -3.10 7.26 9.49
C THR A 42 -2.66 6.75 10.86
N LEU A 43 -1.97 5.60 10.92
CA LEU A 43 -1.42 5.08 12.18
C LEU A 43 -0.32 6.00 12.72
N LEU A 44 0.56 6.49 11.83
CA LEU A 44 1.66 7.39 12.18
C LEU A 44 1.16 8.75 12.69
N SER A 45 0.07 9.28 12.11
CA SER A 45 -0.53 10.54 12.61
C SER A 45 -1.09 10.41 14.03
N HIS A 46 -1.37 9.17 14.48
CA HIS A 46 -1.74 8.84 15.86
C HIS A 46 -0.56 8.34 16.69
N GLN A 47 0.68 8.68 16.32
CA GLN A 47 1.90 8.33 17.06
C GLN A 47 2.18 6.82 17.20
N VAL A 48 1.62 6.00 16.30
CA VAL A 48 2.02 4.59 16.16
C VAL A 48 3.22 4.52 15.23
N TYR A 49 4.41 4.31 15.80
CA TYR A 49 5.67 4.34 15.04
C TYR A 49 6.09 2.96 14.53
N LEU A 50 5.68 1.91 15.23
CA LEU A 50 6.01 0.53 14.90
C LEU A 50 4.74 -0.31 14.90
N THR A 51 4.63 -1.18 13.91
CA THR A 51 3.62 -2.22 13.81
C THR A 51 4.34 -3.55 13.71
N ASP A 52 4.04 -4.50 14.58
CA ASP A 52 4.66 -5.82 14.58
C ASP A 52 3.63 -6.88 14.96
N ARG A 53 4.00 -8.15 14.87
CA ARG A 53 3.14 -9.25 15.30
C ARG A 53 3.53 -9.78 16.68
N ILE A 54 2.54 -10.20 17.46
CA ILE A 54 2.75 -10.76 18.80
C ILE A 54 3.58 -12.05 18.77
N ASP A 55 3.41 -12.87 17.72
CA ASP A 55 4.14 -14.13 17.51
C ASP A 55 5.59 -13.92 17.05
N ASN A 56 5.99 -12.70 16.72
CA ASN A 56 7.39 -12.38 16.46
C ASN A 56 8.19 -12.33 17.78
N VAL A 57 8.87 -13.42 18.10
CA VAL A 57 9.72 -13.53 19.29
C VAL A 57 10.96 -12.64 19.25
N LYS A 58 11.41 -12.20 18.07
CA LYS A 58 12.64 -11.40 17.88
C LYS A 58 12.47 -9.89 18.11
N ARG A 59 11.34 -9.47 18.69
CA ARG A 59 11.07 -8.06 19.05
C ARG A 59 12.07 -7.53 20.07
N ASP A 60 12.66 -6.37 19.80
CA ASP A 60 13.58 -5.65 20.70
C ASP A 60 12.84 -5.09 21.93
N ARG A 61 13.52 -5.02 23.09
CA ARG A 61 12.98 -4.40 24.31
C ARG A 61 13.02 -2.87 24.19
N MET A 62 11.88 -2.22 24.38
CA MET A 62 11.69 -0.78 24.25
C MET A 62 10.76 -0.26 25.36
N SER A 63 11.25 -0.22 26.60
CA SER A 63 10.45 0.12 27.79
C SER A 63 9.88 1.54 27.81
N HIS A 64 10.41 2.46 27.00
CA HIS A 64 9.89 3.84 26.88
C HIS A 64 8.66 3.94 25.96
N MET A 65 8.31 2.87 25.24
CA MET A 65 7.17 2.82 24.34
C MET A 65 5.96 2.22 25.05
N LYS A 66 4.77 2.69 24.67
CA LYS A 66 3.51 2.07 25.07
C LYS A 66 3.07 1.06 24.02
N CYS A 67 2.58 -0.08 24.45
CA CYS A 67 2.13 -1.16 23.57
C CYS A 67 0.61 -1.17 23.49
N VAL A 68 0.09 -1.12 22.27
CA VAL A 68 -1.32 -1.32 21.97
C VAL A 68 -1.44 -2.68 21.30
N CYS A 69 -2.06 -3.65 21.96
CA CYS A 69 -2.28 -4.99 21.43
C CYS A 69 -3.70 -5.05 20.86
N PHE A 70 -3.86 -5.46 19.61
CA PHE A 70 -5.17 -5.81 19.05
C PHE A 70 -5.15 -7.24 18.54
N LEU A 71 -5.76 -8.14 19.30
CA LEU A 71 -5.61 -9.58 19.14
C LEU A 71 -6.97 -10.29 19.06
N GLN A 72 -7.01 -11.40 18.35
CA GLN A 72 -8.08 -12.37 18.45
C GLN A 72 -7.94 -13.13 19.78
N PRO A 73 -9.02 -13.45 20.50
CA PRO A 73 -8.97 -14.29 21.69
C PRO A 73 -8.84 -15.79 21.32
N SER A 74 -7.82 -16.12 20.52
CA SER A 74 -7.42 -17.49 20.20
C SER A 74 -6.36 -17.98 21.17
N GLU A 75 -6.26 -19.30 21.39
CA GLU A 75 -5.23 -19.87 22.28
C GLU A 75 -3.81 -19.46 21.85
N ASP A 76 -3.50 -19.48 20.56
CA ASP A 76 -2.19 -19.06 20.04
C ASP A 76 -1.85 -17.61 20.41
N SER A 77 -2.81 -16.69 20.24
CA SER A 77 -2.61 -15.27 20.57
C SER A 77 -2.55 -15.03 22.07
N LEU A 78 -3.33 -15.78 22.86
CA LEU A 78 -3.33 -15.70 24.32
C LEU A 78 -2.05 -16.29 24.93
N ASP A 79 -1.51 -17.35 24.36
CA ASP A 79 -0.22 -17.93 24.74
C ASP A 79 0.93 -16.97 24.43
N ALA A 80 0.93 -16.37 23.23
CA ALA A 80 1.92 -15.37 22.85
C ALA A 80 1.84 -14.11 23.73
N LEU A 81 0.64 -13.66 24.06
CA LEU A 81 0.43 -12.54 24.99
C LEU A 81 0.84 -12.90 26.41
N SER A 82 0.55 -14.12 26.88
CA SER A 82 1.01 -14.59 28.19
C SER A 82 2.54 -14.60 28.26
N ALA A 83 3.22 -15.07 27.21
CA ALA A 83 4.68 -15.04 27.14
C ALA A 83 5.23 -13.61 27.14
N GLU A 84 4.56 -12.68 26.44
CA GLU A 84 4.91 -11.26 26.42
C GLU A 84 4.75 -10.60 27.80
N LEU A 85 3.68 -10.90 28.55
CA LEU A 85 3.43 -10.30 29.86
C LEU A 85 4.35 -10.86 30.97
N ARG A 86 4.82 -12.12 30.84
CA ARG A 86 5.86 -12.67 31.73
C ARG A 86 7.20 -11.96 31.58
N GLU A 87 7.53 -11.49 30.39
CA GLU A 87 8.78 -10.79 30.10
C GLU A 87 8.50 -9.51 29.29
N PRO A 88 7.93 -8.47 29.92
CA PRO A 88 7.41 -7.32 29.20
C PRO A 88 8.51 -6.54 28.48
N LYS A 89 8.35 -6.41 27.16
CA LYS A 89 9.25 -5.68 26.27
C LYS A 89 8.96 -4.17 26.27
N TYR A 90 7.75 -3.76 26.61
CA TYR A 90 7.29 -2.37 26.59
C TYR A 90 6.92 -1.89 28.01
N GLY A 91 6.74 -0.58 28.19
CA GLY A 91 6.50 -0.01 29.52
C GLY A 91 5.07 -0.16 30.02
N GLU A 92 4.09 -0.12 29.11
CA GLU A 92 2.66 -0.22 29.44
C GLU A 92 1.93 -0.96 28.30
N TYR A 93 0.90 -1.72 28.64
CA TYR A 93 0.11 -2.49 27.68
C TYR A 93 -1.37 -2.11 27.73
N TYR A 94 -1.94 -1.90 26.55
CA TYR A 94 -3.36 -1.67 26.31
C TYR A 94 -3.87 -2.84 25.48
N LEU A 95 -4.66 -3.70 26.09
CA LEU A 95 -5.10 -4.96 25.49
C LEU A 95 -6.50 -4.79 24.89
N TYR A 96 -6.59 -4.91 23.57
CA TYR A 96 -7.84 -4.87 22.82
C TYR A 96 -8.08 -6.23 22.16
N PHE A 97 -9.26 -6.79 22.35
CA PHE A 97 -9.63 -8.08 21.77
C PHE A 97 -10.70 -7.94 20.70
N SER A 98 -10.59 -8.70 19.61
CA SER A 98 -11.51 -8.62 18.46
C SER A 98 -12.91 -9.17 18.75
N SER A 99 -13.06 -10.01 19.78
CA SER A 99 -14.29 -10.72 20.15
C SER A 99 -14.43 -10.79 21.68
N ILE A 100 -15.52 -11.41 22.15
CA ILE A 100 -15.84 -11.55 23.57
C ILE A 100 -14.78 -12.38 24.29
N LEU A 101 -14.32 -11.91 25.44
CA LEU A 101 -13.41 -12.63 26.33
C LEU A 101 -14.16 -13.38 27.43
N SER A 102 -13.73 -14.61 27.70
CA SER A 102 -14.24 -15.36 28.85
C SER A 102 -13.54 -14.93 30.14
N LYS A 103 -14.25 -14.95 31.28
CA LYS A 103 -13.68 -14.62 32.60
C LYS A 103 -12.43 -15.44 32.95
N PRO A 104 -12.36 -16.76 32.69
CA PRO A 104 -11.15 -17.54 32.97
C PRO A 104 -9.92 -17.06 32.20
N VAL A 105 -10.10 -16.54 30.97
CA VAL A 105 -8.99 -15.96 30.19
C VAL A 105 -8.52 -14.65 30.82
N ILE A 106 -9.43 -13.82 31.32
CA ILE A 106 -9.07 -12.57 32.01
C ILE A 106 -8.29 -12.86 33.30
N GLU A 107 -8.77 -13.82 34.11
CA GLU A 107 -8.08 -14.28 35.32
C GLU A 107 -6.69 -14.82 34.99
N ARG A 108 -6.57 -15.66 33.95
CA ARG A 108 -5.29 -16.18 33.47
C ARG A 108 -4.32 -15.07 33.06
N LEU A 109 -4.77 -14.03 32.37
CA LEU A 109 -3.91 -12.91 31.97
C LEU A 109 -3.51 -12.04 33.17
N ALA A 110 -4.41 -11.88 34.14
CA ALA A 110 -4.13 -11.15 35.37
C ALA A 110 -3.07 -11.86 36.23
N ASP A 111 -3.15 -13.18 36.35
CA ASP A 111 -2.16 -13.99 37.08
C ASP A 111 -0.76 -13.92 36.46
N VAL A 112 -0.68 -13.67 35.14
CA VAL A 112 0.57 -13.63 34.39
C VAL A 112 1.24 -12.24 34.41
N ASP A 113 0.48 -11.17 34.63
CA ASP A 113 0.99 -9.79 34.68
C ASP A 113 1.65 -9.46 36.04
N GLU A 114 2.72 -10.17 36.39
CA GLU A 114 3.47 -9.96 37.64
C GLU A 114 4.10 -8.56 37.75
N PHE A 115 4.27 -7.87 36.61
CA PHE A 115 4.87 -6.53 36.53
C PHE A 115 3.83 -5.40 36.52
N GLU A 116 2.53 -5.71 36.59
CA GLU A 116 1.42 -4.74 36.59
C GLU A 116 1.50 -3.72 35.44
N VAL A 117 1.91 -4.20 34.26
CA VAL A 117 2.12 -3.34 33.08
C VAL A 117 0.84 -3.14 32.26
N VAL A 118 -0.17 -3.99 32.44
CA VAL A 118 -1.47 -3.84 31.77
C VAL A 118 -2.24 -2.69 32.38
N ARG A 119 -2.62 -1.72 31.55
CA ARG A 119 -3.38 -0.52 31.96
C ARG A 119 -4.85 -0.61 31.62
N GLU A 120 -5.19 -1.34 30.56
CA GLU A 120 -6.53 -1.34 30.01
C GLU A 120 -6.79 -2.66 29.28
N VAL A 121 -8.00 -3.21 29.45
CA VAL A 121 -8.50 -4.36 28.71
C VAL A 121 -9.87 -4.00 28.16
N GLN A 122 -10.03 -4.02 26.82
CA GLN A 122 -11.30 -3.73 26.15
C GLN A 122 -11.60 -4.73 25.03
N GLU A 123 -12.88 -4.90 24.75
CA GLU A 123 -13.37 -5.70 23.63
C GLU A 123 -13.82 -4.77 22.51
N TYR A 124 -13.14 -4.81 21.36
CA TYR A 124 -13.54 -4.12 20.14
C TYR A 124 -13.92 -5.14 19.09
N PHE A 125 -15.23 -5.21 18.81
CA PHE A 125 -15.89 -6.18 17.94
C PHE A 125 -15.58 -6.00 16.44
N ALA A 126 -14.29 -5.94 16.08
CA ALA A 126 -13.76 -5.88 14.73
C ALA A 126 -13.11 -7.23 14.37
N ASP A 127 -13.91 -8.28 14.36
CA ASP A 127 -13.49 -9.67 14.07
C ASP A 127 -13.85 -10.14 12.65
N TYR A 128 -13.72 -9.24 11.68
CA TYR A 128 -14.00 -9.51 10.28
C TYR A 128 -13.22 -8.53 9.39
N ALA A 129 -12.90 -8.95 8.16
CA ALA A 129 -12.23 -8.12 7.16
C ALA A 129 -13.25 -7.21 6.44
N PRO A 130 -13.14 -5.87 6.55
CA PRO A 130 -14.05 -4.94 5.90
C PRO A 130 -13.59 -4.64 4.46
N LEU A 131 -14.06 -5.42 3.48
CA LEU A 131 -13.58 -5.33 2.10
C LEU A 131 -14.19 -4.17 1.30
N LEU A 132 -15.49 -3.92 1.48
CA LEU A 132 -16.24 -2.78 0.93
C LEU A 132 -17.25 -2.30 1.98
N PRO A 133 -17.82 -1.09 1.86
CA PRO A 133 -18.86 -0.62 2.78
C PRO A 133 -20.03 -1.60 2.96
N CYS A 134 -20.35 -2.36 1.90
CA CYS A 134 -21.41 -3.37 1.88
C CYS A 134 -20.91 -4.82 1.78
N LEU A 135 -19.61 -5.09 1.95
CA LEU A 135 -19.02 -6.43 1.89
C LEU A 135 -18.03 -6.67 3.04
N PHE A 136 -18.23 -7.74 3.81
CA PHE A 136 -17.25 -8.24 4.78
C PHE A 136 -16.92 -9.72 4.55
N SER A 137 -15.78 -10.15 5.07
CA SER A 137 -15.30 -11.54 5.03
C SER A 137 -14.80 -11.96 6.41
N LEU A 138 -15.04 -13.20 6.82
CA LEU A 138 -14.41 -13.75 8.04
C LEU A 138 -12.97 -14.22 7.83
N ASN A 139 -12.47 -14.12 6.59
CA ASN A 139 -11.15 -14.61 6.16
C ASN A 139 -10.89 -16.09 6.50
N HIS A 140 -11.97 -16.88 6.57
CA HIS A 140 -11.92 -18.33 6.69
C HIS A 140 -12.05 -18.93 5.29
N THR A 141 -10.93 -18.95 4.55
CA THR A 141 -10.85 -19.64 3.25
C THR A 141 -10.67 -21.13 3.48
N PRO A 142 -11.64 -21.99 3.11
CA PRO A 142 -11.58 -23.40 3.45
C PRO A 142 -10.46 -24.12 2.69
N THR A 143 -9.70 -24.94 3.41
CA THR A 143 -8.60 -25.78 2.90
C THR A 143 -8.61 -27.11 3.67
N SER A 144 -7.78 -28.09 3.28
CA SER A 144 -7.71 -29.37 4.02
C SER A 144 -7.30 -29.18 5.50
N GLU A 145 -6.45 -28.19 5.78
CA GLU A 145 -6.02 -27.78 7.14
C GLU A 145 -7.10 -26.98 7.90
N LYS A 146 -7.89 -26.17 7.20
CA LYS A 146 -8.96 -25.34 7.77
C LYS A 146 -10.30 -25.70 7.10
N PRO A 147 -10.89 -26.86 7.42
CA PRO A 147 -12.10 -27.32 6.76
C PRO A 147 -13.30 -26.47 7.17
N LEU A 148 -14.23 -26.28 6.24
CA LEU A 148 -15.55 -25.72 6.53
C LEU A 148 -16.56 -26.81 6.92
N TYR A 149 -16.51 -27.93 6.19
CA TYR A 149 -17.41 -29.06 6.34
C TYR A 149 -16.80 -30.13 7.25
N GLY A 150 -17.67 -30.82 7.98
CA GLY A 150 -17.34 -32.04 8.71
C GLY A 150 -17.31 -33.26 7.77
N SER A 151 -17.85 -34.39 8.21
CA SER A 151 -17.89 -35.64 7.44
C SER A 151 -18.96 -35.72 6.36
N SER A 152 -19.81 -34.70 6.23
CA SER A 152 -20.81 -34.61 5.16
C SER A 152 -21.09 -33.15 4.77
N PRO A 153 -21.71 -32.92 3.60
CA PRO A 153 -22.06 -31.57 3.15
C PRO A 153 -22.97 -30.78 4.11
N ASN A 154 -23.71 -31.44 5.00
CA ASN A 154 -24.66 -30.80 5.93
C ASN A 154 -24.16 -30.65 7.36
N LEU A 155 -22.91 -31.07 7.64
CA LEU A 155 -22.30 -30.91 8.96
C LEU A 155 -21.19 -29.85 8.91
N TRP A 156 -21.19 -29.00 9.92
CA TRP A 156 -20.09 -28.06 10.18
C TRP A 156 -18.86 -28.78 10.73
N ASP A 157 -17.68 -28.31 10.34
CA ASP A 157 -16.53 -28.39 11.22
C ASP A 157 -16.76 -27.54 12.48
N SER A 158 -16.36 -28.05 13.65
CA SER A 158 -16.66 -27.39 14.93
C SER A 158 -15.94 -26.04 15.09
N HIS A 159 -14.69 -25.93 14.64
CA HIS A 159 -13.93 -24.69 14.70
C HIS A 159 -14.47 -23.66 13.70
N ALA A 160 -14.82 -24.10 12.48
CA ALA A 160 -15.43 -23.23 11.47
C ALA A 160 -16.79 -22.65 11.91
N LEU A 161 -17.62 -23.45 12.61
CA LEU A 161 -18.89 -22.99 13.17
C LEU A 161 -18.68 -21.90 14.22
N GLU A 162 -17.83 -22.17 15.23
CA GLU A 162 -17.56 -21.20 16.29
C GLU A 162 -16.96 -19.90 15.73
N ARG A 163 -16.02 -20.00 14.79
CA ARG A 163 -15.47 -18.83 14.10
C ARG A 163 -16.55 -18.03 13.38
N SER A 164 -17.51 -18.70 12.75
CA SER A 164 -18.62 -18.05 12.04
C SER A 164 -19.59 -17.35 13.01
N VAL A 165 -19.90 -17.98 14.15
CA VAL A 165 -20.73 -17.38 15.20
C VAL A 165 -20.06 -16.13 15.77
N GLN A 166 -18.77 -16.20 16.10
CA GLN A 166 -17.99 -15.06 16.61
C GLN A 166 -17.96 -13.89 15.61
N GLY A 167 -17.65 -14.18 14.34
CA GLY A 167 -17.56 -13.17 13.30
C GLY A 167 -18.89 -12.47 13.03
N ILE A 168 -20.00 -13.22 12.94
CA ILE A 168 -21.33 -12.62 12.78
C ILE A 168 -21.70 -11.80 14.01
N THR A 169 -21.47 -12.31 15.22
CA THR A 169 -21.72 -11.58 16.46
C THR A 169 -20.95 -10.26 16.48
N ALA A 170 -19.69 -10.26 16.06
CA ALA A 170 -18.89 -9.05 15.96
C ALA A 170 -19.45 -8.02 14.97
N VAL A 171 -19.92 -8.46 13.79
CA VAL A 171 -20.61 -7.58 12.82
C VAL A 171 -21.89 -6.97 13.40
N LEU A 172 -22.66 -7.76 14.15
CA LEU A 172 -23.89 -7.28 14.77
C LEU A 172 -23.62 -6.23 15.85
N LEU A 173 -22.61 -6.47 16.69
CA LEU A 173 -22.19 -5.55 17.75
C LEU A 173 -21.56 -4.27 17.20
N SER A 174 -20.69 -4.37 16.18
CA SER A 174 -20.06 -3.21 15.53
C SER A 174 -21.07 -2.28 14.87
N LEU A 175 -22.13 -2.83 14.27
CA LEU A 175 -23.20 -2.08 13.63
C LEU A 175 -24.34 -1.71 14.58
N LYS A 176 -24.30 -2.20 15.83
CA LYS A 176 -25.35 -2.06 16.85
C LYS A 176 -26.72 -2.53 16.34
N LYS A 177 -26.77 -3.77 15.85
CA LYS A 177 -27.96 -4.39 15.27
C LYS A 177 -28.33 -5.66 16.03
N LYS A 178 -29.59 -5.76 16.46
CA LYS A 178 -30.20 -6.97 17.00
C LYS A 178 -31.21 -7.51 15.99
N PRO A 179 -30.80 -8.42 15.08
CA PRO A 179 -31.64 -8.84 13.98
C PRO A 179 -32.63 -9.95 14.36
N ILE A 180 -33.67 -10.10 13.55
CA ILE A 180 -34.45 -11.34 13.44
C ILE A 180 -33.74 -12.23 12.41
N ILE A 181 -33.70 -13.54 12.64
CA ILE A 181 -32.95 -14.48 11.79
C ILE A 181 -33.89 -15.29 10.89
N ARG A 182 -33.59 -15.29 9.59
CA ARG A 182 -34.11 -16.22 8.59
C ARG A 182 -32.95 -17.03 8.00
N TYR A 183 -33.22 -18.26 7.58
CA TYR A 183 -32.20 -19.14 7.04
C TYR A 183 -32.75 -20.05 5.93
N GLU A 184 -31.90 -20.58 5.06
CA GLU A 184 -32.27 -21.59 4.07
C GLU A 184 -32.64 -22.93 4.74
N LYS A 185 -33.88 -23.39 4.56
CA LYS A 185 -34.41 -24.55 5.29
C LYS A 185 -33.69 -25.86 4.95
N THR A 186 -33.29 -26.06 3.69
CA THR A 186 -32.61 -27.29 3.25
C THR A 186 -31.18 -27.39 3.78
N SER A 187 -30.56 -26.26 4.15
CA SER A 187 -29.22 -26.26 4.73
C SER A 187 -29.26 -26.52 6.24
N GLY A 188 -28.86 -27.74 6.63
CA GLY A 188 -28.63 -28.08 8.04
C GLY A 188 -27.59 -27.17 8.70
N MET A 189 -26.59 -26.75 7.94
CA MET A 189 -25.56 -25.81 8.37
C MET A 189 -26.13 -24.41 8.66
N ALA A 190 -26.99 -23.89 7.78
CA ALA A 190 -27.64 -22.59 7.96
C ALA A 190 -28.53 -22.57 9.21
N LYS A 191 -29.32 -23.63 9.42
CA LYS A 191 -30.12 -23.79 10.64
C LYS A 191 -29.26 -23.81 11.91
N LYS A 192 -28.18 -24.59 11.91
CA LYS A 192 -27.29 -24.70 13.07
C LYS A 192 -26.63 -23.35 13.39
N LEU A 193 -26.12 -22.65 12.38
CA LEU A 193 -25.53 -21.31 12.55
C LEU A 193 -26.57 -20.30 13.07
N ALA A 194 -27.79 -20.31 12.53
CA ALA A 194 -28.89 -19.46 13.00
C ALA A 194 -29.18 -19.67 14.49
N SER A 195 -29.29 -20.94 14.92
CA SER A 195 -29.51 -21.30 16.31
C SER A 195 -28.38 -20.83 17.24
N GLU A 196 -27.12 -21.03 16.85
CA GLU A 196 -25.97 -20.62 17.68
C GLU A 196 -25.81 -19.11 17.78
N VAL A 197 -26.03 -18.37 16.68
CA VAL A 197 -26.03 -16.89 16.72
C VAL A 197 -27.14 -16.36 17.62
N GLN A 198 -28.35 -16.92 17.51
CA GLN A 198 -29.47 -16.56 18.40
C GLN A 198 -29.14 -16.86 19.86
N HIS A 199 -28.56 -18.04 20.14
CA HIS A 199 -28.15 -18.42 21.48
C HIS A 199 -27.10 -17.46 22.05
N ARG A 200 -26.08 -17.08 21.26
CA ARG A 200 -25.07 -16.10 21.67
C ARG A 200 -25.67 -14.73 21.95
N MET A 201 -26.60 -14.26 21.12
CA MET A 201 -27.31 -13.00 21.34
C MET A 201 -28.16 -13.00 22.62
N GLN A 202 -28.69 -14.16 23.01
CA GLN A 202 -29.46 -14.33 24.25
C GLN A 202 -28.55 -14.44 25.48
N ALA A 203 -27.44 -15.16 25.38
CA ALA A 203 -26.45 -15.27 26.44
C ALA A 203 -25.84 -13.91 26.80
N GLU A 204 -25.56 -13.09 25.78
CA GLU A 204 -24.95 -11.76 25.90
C GLU A 204 -25.98 -10.63 25.75
N ALA A 205 -27.19 -10.82 26.30
CA ALA A 205 -28.31 -9.91 26.07
C ALA A 205 -28.02 -8.43 26.41
N THR A 206 -27.14 -8.17 27.38
CA THR A 206 -26.72 -6.82 27.79
C THR A 206 -25.91 -6.10 26.70
N LEU A 207 -25.05 -6.81 25.96
CA LEU A 207 -24.30 -6.26 24.83
C LEU A 207 -25.21 -5.90 23.66
N PHE A 208 -26.37 -6.55 23.57
CA PHE A 208 -27.40 -6.35 22.54
C PHE A 208 -28.55 -5.43 22.98
N ASP A 209 -28.41 -4.71 24.11
CA ASP A 209 -29.40 -3.74 24.57
C ASP A 209 -29.27 -2.41 23.80
N PHE A 210 -29.71 -2.45 22.55
CA PHE A 210 -29.74 -1.29 21.67
C PHE A 210 -31.11 -0.63 21.67
N ARG A 211 -31.16 0.66 21.30
CA ARG A 211 -32.43 1.34 21.03
C ARG A 211 -33.22 0.58 19.96
N LEU A 212 -34.43 0.16 20.31
CA LEU A 212 -35.32 -0.55 19.39
C LEU A 212 -35.60 0.29 18.15
N THR A 213 -35.42 -0.30 16.97
CA THR A 213 -35.78 0.30 15.70
C THR A 213 -37.25 0.05 15.39
N GLN A 214 -37.90 0.94 14.63
CA GLN A 214 -39.29 0.77 14.21
C GLN A 214 -39.52 -0.53 13.42
N VAL A 215 -38.55 -0.89 12.57
CA VAL A 215 -38.49 -2.17 11.85
C VAL A 215 -37.24 -2.90 12.31
N ALA A 216 -37.38 -4.14 12.76
CA ALA A 216 -36.25 -4.94 13.19
C ALA A 216 -35.31 -5.26 11.99
N PRO A 217 -33.98 -5.20 12.17
CA PRO A 217 -33.04 -5.66 11.16
C PRO A 217 -33.25 -7.15 10.85
N LEU A 218 -32.93 -7.58 9.63
CA LEU A 218 -33.01 -8.98 9.22
C LEU A 218 -31.60 -9.54 9.01
N LEU A 219 -31.31 -10.71 9.59
CA LEU A 219 -30.17 -11.54 9.24
C LEU A 219 -30.68 -12.72 8.40
N LEU A 220 -30.20 -12.81 7.16
CA LEU A 220 -30.52 -13.88 6.22
C LEU A 220 -29.28 -14.78 6.03
N ILE A 221 -29.38 -16.04 6.44
CA ILE A 221 -28.29 -17.02 6.33
C ILE A 221 -28.55 -17.93 5.14
N LEU A 222 -27.60 -17.94 4.20
CA LEU A 222 -27.65 -18.67 2.94
C LEU A 222 -26.47 -19.66 2.86
N ASP A 223 -26.61 -20.70 2.04
CA ASP A 223 -25.58 -21.73 1.80
C ASP A 223 -25.12 -21.70 0.34
N ARG A 224 -23.80 -21.61 0.14
CA ARG A 224 -23.19 -21.55 -1.20
C ARG A 224 -23.56 -22.74 -2.08
N ARG A 225 -23.89 -23.89 -1.49
CA ARG A 225 -24.35 -25.07 -2.25
C ARG A 225 -25.65 -24.83 -3.02
N ASN A 226 -26.48 -23.86 -2.60
CA ASN A 226 -27.71 -23.51 -3.31
C ASN A 226 -27.42 -22.82 -4.66
N ASP A 227 -26.29 -22.10 -4.77
CA ASP A 227 -25.81 -21.45 -6.00
C ASP A 227 -24.32 -21.75 -6.28
N PRO A 228 -24.03 -22.94 -6.85
CA PRO A 228 -22.68 -23.32 -7.25
C PRO A 228 -22.25 -22.70 -8.59
N VAL A 229 -23.14 -22.02 -9.32
CA VAL A 229 -22.87 -21.50 -10.67
C VAL A 229 -22.11 -20.19 -10.59
N THR A 230 -22.61 -19.22 -9.82
CA THR A 230 -21.99 -17.89 -9.66
C THR A 230 -20.47 -17.93 -9.43
N PRO A 231 -19.93 -18.71 -8.46
CA PRO A 231 -18.47 -18.76 -8.25
C PRO A 231 -17.68 -19.44 -9.37
N LEU A 232 -18.31 -20.23 -10.24
CA LEU A 232 -17.63 -20.94 -11.34
C LEU A 232 -17.53 -20.12 -12.63
N LEU A 233 -18.25 -19.00 -12.76
CA LEU A 233 -18.28 -18.21 -13.99
C LEU A 233 -17.08 -17.27 -14.10
N SER A 234 -16.59 -17.10 -15.33
CA SER A 234 -15.62 -16.05 -15.66
C SER A 234 -16.22 -14.68 -15.42
N GLN A 235 -15.46 -13.80 -14.77
CA GLN A 235 -15.94 -12.49 -14.32
C GLN A 235 -15.43 -11.37 -15.22
N TRP A 236 -16.32 -10.44 -15.57
CA TRP A 236 -16.05 -9.37 -16.56
C TRP A 236 -16.19 -7.95 -16.01
N THR A 237 -16.27 -7.82 -14.69
CA THR A 237 -16.30 -6.53 -13.99
C THR A 237 -15.00 -6.31 -13.24
N TYR A 238 -14.54 -5.06 -13.13
CA TYR A 238 -13.14 -4.81 -12.81
C TYR A 238 -12.63 -5.53 -11.54
N GLN A 239 -13.29 -5.35 -10.40
CA GLN A 239 -12.89 -6.01 -9.15
C GLN A 239 -12.99 -7.54 -9.23
N ALA A 240 -14.11 -8.05 -9.76
CA ALA A 240 -14.36 -9.48 -9.84
C ALA A 240 -13.38 -10.18 -10.78
N MET A 241 -13.05 -9.55 -11.92
CA MET A 241 -12.11 -10.05 -12.91
C MET A 241 -10.66 -10.08 -12.38
N VAL A 242 -10.25 -9.05 -11.63
CA VAL A 242 -8.94 -9.06 -10.95
C VAL A 242 -8.87 -10.21 -9.95
N HIS A 243 -9.90 -10.41 -9.13
CA HIS A 243 -9.91 -11.51 -8.16
C HIS A 243 -9.95 -12.90 -8.82
N GLU A 244 -10.66 -13.03 -9.95
CA GLU A 244 -10.77 -14.27 -10.71
C GLU A 244 -9.44 -14.67 -11.37
N LEU A 245 -8.73 -13.72 -11.98
CA LEU A 245 -7.53 -14.02 -12.78
C LEU A 245 -6.20 -13.85 -12.04
N LEU A 246 -6.13 -12.90 -11.10
CA LEU A 246 -4.90 -12.54 -10.39
C LEU A 246 -4.98 -12.80 -8.88
N GLY A 247 -6.19 -12.84 -8.33
CA GLY A 247 -6.42 -12.95 -6.89
C GLY A 247 -6.30 -11.60 -6.18
N ILE A 248 -7.26 -11.31 -5.31
CA ILE A 248 -7.20 -10.19 -4.37
C ILE A 248 -7.15 -10.79 -2.97
N HIS A 249 -6.02 -10.60 -2.28
CA HIS A 249 -5.81 -11.10 -0.93
C HIS A 249 -5.61 -9.92 0.01
N ASN A 250 -6.62 -9.66 0.87
CA ASN A 250 -6.60 -8.54 1.82
C ASN A 250 -6.28 -7.18 1.18
N GLY A 251 -6.89 -6.90 0.02
CA GLY A 251 -6.68 -5.66 -0.72
C GLY A 251 -5.35 -5.57 -1.47
N ARG A 252 -4.58 -6.67 -1.56
CA ARG A 252 -3.33 -6.75 -2.32
C ARG A 252 -3.44 -7.72 -3.50
N VAL A 253 -2.72 -7.42 -4.57
CA VAL A 253 -2.59 -8.25 -5.78
C VAL A 253 -1.12 -8.49 -6.04
N ASN A 254 -0.75 -9.75 -6.22
CA ASN A 254 0.62 -10.15 -6.54
C ASN A 254 0.78 -10.25 -8.06
N LEU A 255 1.67 -9.44 -8.61
CA LEU A 255 2.04 -9.43 -10.03
C LEU A 255 3.45 -9.98 -10.28
N SER A 256 4.12 -10.57 -9.28
CA SER A 256 5.51 -11.06 -9.41
C SER A 256 5.72 -12.10 -10.52
N MET A 257 4.66 -12.81 -10.92
CA MET A 257 4.68 -13.79 -12.01
C MET A 257 4.34 -13.20 -13.39
N VAL A 258 4.01 -11.91 -13.44
CA VAL A 258 3.67 -11.22 -14.70
C VAL A 258 4.94 -10.95 -15.50
N PRO A 259 4.99 -11.30 -16.80
CA PRO A 259 6.15 -11.02 -17.64
C PRO A 259 6.48 -9.53 -17.69
N ASP A 260 7.77 -9.21 -17.61
CA ASP A 260 8.30 -7.84 -17.70
C ASP A 260 7.71 -6.86 -16.67
N ILE A 261 7.23 -7.37 -15.52
CA ILE A 261 6.73 -6.53 -14.44
C ILE A 261 7.88 -5.82 -13.74
N ARG A 262 7.67 -4.55 -13.40
CA ARG A 262 8.65 -3.79 -12.62
C ARG A 262 8.65 -4.25 -11.17
N PRO A 263 9.82 -4.28 -10.49
CA PRO A 263 9.89 -4.63 -9.08
C PRO A 263 8.98 -3.80 -8.18
N GLU A 264 8.81 -2.51 -8.47
CA GLU A 264 7.89 -1.63 -7.72
C GLU A 264 6.40 -1.96 -7.86
N LEU A 265 6.03 -2.75 -8.88
CA LEU A 265 4.67 -3.20 -9.14
C LEU A 265 4.48 -4.71 -8.89
N SER A 266 5.47 -5.39 -8.31
CA SER A 266 5.36 -6.81 -8.00
C SER A 266 4.23 -7.11 -7.02
N GLU A 267 3.96 -6.19 -6.10
CA GLU A 267 2.79 -6.22 -5.23
C GLU A 267 2.11 -4.85 -5.25
N ILE A 268 0.81 -4.84 -5.45
CA ILE A 268 0.03 -3.60 -5.53
C ILE A 268 -1.17 -3.63 -4.60
N THR A 269 -1.53 -2.46 -4.08
CA THR A 269 -2.71 -2.28 -3.23
C THR A 269 -3.91 -1.79 -4.04
N LEU A 270 -5.05 -2.47 -3.86
CA LEU A 270 -6.30 -2.22 -4.55
C LEU A 270 -7.46 -2.13 -3.53
N THR A 271 -7.70 -0.92 -3.04
CA THR A 271 -8.78 -0.62 -2.08
C THR A 271 -9.52 0.64 -2.50
N THR A 272 -10.83 0.72 -2.22
CA THR A 272 -11.66 1.86 -2.65
C THR A 272 -11.44 3.13 -1.84
N ILE A 273 -10.74 3.05 -0.71
CA ILE A 273 -10.53 4.17 0.23
C ILE A 273 -9.36 5.05 -0.22
N THR A 274 -8.25 4.42 -0.65
CA THR A 274 -7.02 5.13 -1.00
C THR A 274 -6.85 5.35 -2.49
N ASP A 275 -7.68 4.72 -3.32
CA ASP A 275 -7.57 4.73 -4.77
C ASP A 275 -8.84 5.29 -5.44
N PRO A 276 -8.83 6.57 -5.84
CA PRO A 276 -9.99 7.21 -6.47
C PRO A 276 -10.39 6.59 -7.80
N PHE A 277 -9.43 6.09 -8.59
CA PHE A 277 -9.74 5.48 -9.88
C PHE A 277 -10.44 4.13 -9.67
N PHE A 278 -9.91 3.30 -8.77
CA PHE A 278 -10.57 2.06 -8.41
C PHE A 278 -11.96 2.30 -7.79
N GLN A 279 -12.10 3.27 -6.88
CA GLN A 279 -13.38 3.63 -6.27
C GLN A 279 -14.46 3.99 -7.31
N ALA A 280 -14.08 4.71 -8.37
CA ALA A 280 -15.01 5.10 -9.43
C ALA A 280 -15.36 3.93 -10.39
N HIS A 281 -14.46 2.97 -10.59
CA HIS A 281 -14.56 1.99 -11.68
C HIS A 281 -14.56 0.51 -11.25
N TYR A 282 -14.51 0.18 -9.96
CA TYR A 282 -14.44 -1.22 -9.49
C TYR A 282 -15.63 -2.09 -9.95
N LEU A 283 -16.79 -1.48 -10.22
CA LEU A 283 -18.00 -2.15 -10.73
C LEU A 283 -18.15 -2.11 -12.25
N ALA A 284 -17.27 -1.37 -12.94
CA ALA A 284 -17.34 -1.17 -14.39
C ALA A 284 -17.07 -2.48 -15.15
N THR A 285 -17.70 -2.62 -16.32
CA THR A 285 -17.41 -3.75 -17.21
C THR A 285 -16.02 -3.61 -17.82
N PHE A 286 -15.42 -4.72 -18.27
CA PHE A 286 -14.11 -4.70 -18.89
C PHE A 286 -14.04 -3.78 -20.14
N GLY A 287 -15.13 -3.70 -20.91
CA GLY A 287 -15.23 -2.78 -22.05
C GLY A 287 -15.24 -1.30 -21.64
N ASP A 288 -16.05 -0.94 -20.66
CA ASP A 288 -16.13 0.45 -20.13
C ASP A 288 -14.82 0.85 -19.44
N LEU A 289 -14.16 -0.09 -18.78
CA LEU A 289 -12.89 0.10 -18.09
C LEU A 289 -11.77 0.47 -19.08
N GLY A 290 -11.70 -0.17 -20.25
CA GLY A 290 -10.72 0.17 -21.29
C GLY A 290 -10.85 1.62 -21.75
N THR A 291 -12.09 2.09 -21.94
CA THR A 291 -12.38 3.50 -22.32
C THR A 291 -12.05 4.46 -21.18
N SER A 292 -12.44 4.12 -19.95
CA SER A 292 -12.18 4.95 -18.76
C SER A 292 -10.68 5.08 -18.49
N LEU A 293 -9.91 4.01 -18.66
CA LEU A 293 -8.46 4.00 -18.52
C LEU A 293 -7.79 4.84 -19.61
N LYS A 294 -8.26 4.76 -20.86
CA LYS A 294 -7.78 5.62 -21.95
C LYS A 294 -7.96 7.10 -21.61
N ASN A 295 -9.14 7.49 -21.14
CA ASN A 295 -9.41 8.86 -20.71
C ASN A 295 -8.52 9.26 -19.52
N TYR A 296 -8.28 8.34 -18.59
CA TYR A 296 -7.42 8.58 -17.43
C TYR A 296 -5.98 8.87 -17.86
N VAL A 297 -5.40 8.05 -18.75
CA VAL A 297 -4.05 8.27 -19.30
C VAL A 297 -3.98 9.58 -20.09
N GLN A 298 -4.97 9.87 -20.95
CA GLN A 298 -5.02 11.12 -21.72
C GLN A 298 -5.12 12.37 -20.83
N SER A 299 -5.90 12.30 -19.74
CA SER A 299 -6.02 13.41 -18.78
C SER A 299 -4.72 13.70 -18.03
N TYR A 300 -3.87 12.69 -17.84
CA TYR A 300 -2.55 12.87 -17.27
C TYR A 300 -1.53 13.33 -18.32
N GLN A 301 -1.61 12.82 -19.55
CA GLN A 301 -0.76 13.27 -20.66
C GLN A 301 -0.90 14.78 -20.89
N SER A 302 -2.13 15.31 -20.87
CA SER A 302 -2.38 16.74 -21.03
C SER A 302 -1.87 17.60 -19.88
N ARG A 303 -1.76 17.04 -18.67
CA ARG A 303 -1.22 17.72 -17.48
C ARG A 303 0.31 17.72 -17.43
N SER A 304 0.97 16.76 -18.07
CA SER A 304 2.41 16.50 -17.90
C SER A 304 3.35 17.28 -18.85
N LEU A 305 2.88 18.32 -19.55
CA LEU A 305 3.68 19.16 -20.48
C LEU A 305 4.44 18.38 -21.59
N ALA A 306 4.17 17.09 -21.81
CA ALA A 306 4.82 16.29 -22.86
C ALA A 306 4.36 16.79 -24.25
N GLN A 307 5.26 17.42 -24.99
CA GLN A 307 4.99 18.14 -26.25
C GLN A 307 4.76 17.25 -27.48
N SER A 308 4.46 15.96 -27.32
CA SER A 308 4.23 15.04 -28.44
C SER A 308 2.99 14.16 -28.23
N PRO A 309 1.91 14.34 -29.01
CA PRO A 309 0.76 13.46 -28.95
C PRO A 309 1.05 12.20 -29.77
N SER A 310 1.60 11.16 -29.13
CA SER A 310 1.41 9.81 -29.66
C SER A 310 -0.08 9.47 -29.55
N SER A 311 -0.71 9.05 -30.64
CA SER A 311 -2.12 8.65 -30.64
C SER A 311 -2.30 7.35 -29.83
N ILE A 312 -2.79 7.49 -28.59
CA ILE A 312 -3.09 6.36 -27.72
C ILE A 312 -4.41 5.73 -28.18
N ASN A 313 -4.35 4.56 -28.84
CA ASN A 313 -5.54 3.88 -29.36
C ASN A 313 -5.82 2.53 -28.69
N SER A 314 -4.80 1.86 -28.16
CA SER A 314 -4.91 0.56 -27.50
C SER A 314 -4.34 0.54 -26.08
N ILE A 315 -4.65 -0.53 -25.33
CA ILE A 315 -4.07 -0.79 -24.00
C ILE A 315 -2.57 -1.01 -24.08
N PHE A 316 -2.10 -1.64 -25.17
CA PHE A 316 -0.69 -1.81 -25.43
C PHE A 316 0.02 -0.46 -25.64
N ASP A 317 -0.60 0.46 -26.39
CA ASP A 317 -0.06 1.81 -26.57
C ASP A 317 0.03 2.57 -25.25
N MET A 318 -0.97 2.41 -24.36
CA MET A 318 -0.95 2.99 -23.01
C MET A 318 0.20 2.45 -22.16
N LYS A 319 0.40 1.12 -22.16
CA LYS A 319 1.50 0.47 -21.43
C LYS A 319 2.85 0.99 -21.94
N ARG A 320 3.04 0.97 -23.25
CA ARG A 320 4.25 1.48 -23.92
C ARG A 320 4.50 2.94 -23.61
N PHE A 321 3.48 3.79 -23.66
CA PHE A 321 3.60 5.21 -23.32
C PHE A 321 4.07 5.41 -21.87
N VAL A 322 3.49 4.69 -20.89
CA VAL A 322 3.94 4.80 -19.49
C VAL A 322 5.38 4.29 -19.30
N GLU A 323 5.80 3.31 -20.11
CA GLU A 323 7.17 2.77 -20.09
C GLU A 323 8.19 3.72 -20.74
N GLU A 324 7.86 4.36 -21.85
CA GLU A 324 8.76 5.21 -22.64
C GLU A 324 9.03 6.59 -22.01
N TYR A 325 8.19 7.07 -21.09
CA TYR A 325 8.32 8.40 -20.48
C TYR A 325 8.56 8.33 -18.95
N PRO A 326 9.82 8.31 -18.49
CA PRO A 326 10.17 8.16 -17.07
C PRO A 326 9.71 9.30 -16.16
N GLU A 327 9.54 10.52 -16.67
CA GLU A 327 9.03 11.65 -15.87
C GLU A 327 7.58 11.43 -15.42
N PHE A 328 6.80 10.71 -16.23
CA PHE A 328 5.44 10.27 -15.89
C PHE A 328 5.42 9.32 -14.70
N ARG A 329 6.52 8.59 -14.44
CA ARG A 329 6.68 7.65 -13.32
C ARG A 329 6.73 8.37 -11.97
N LYS A 330 7.31 9.57 -11.92
CA LYS A 330 7.45 10.35 -10.67
C LYS A 330 6.13 10.99 -10.21
N LEU A 331 5.20 11.24 -11.15
CA LEU A 331 3.94 11.96 -10.91
C LEU A 331 2.69 11.04 -10.97
N GLY A 332 2.76 9.87 -11.61
CA GLY A 332 1.59 9.06 -12.00
C GLY A 332 1.56 7.61 -11.47
N GLY A 333 1.99 7.35 -10.24
CA GLY A 333 2.03 5.98 -9.68
C GLY A 333 0.70 5.21 -9.78
N ASN A 334 -0.44 5.88 -9.55
CA ASN A 334 -1.75 5.25 -9.64
C ASN A 334 -2.17 4.90 -11.08
N VAL A 335 -1.83 5.76 -12.06
CA VAL A 335 -2.06 5.48 -13.48
C VAL A 335 -1.27 4.25 -13.90
N SER A 336 0.01 4.22 -13.53
CA SER A 336 0.92 3.13 -13.83
C SER A 336 0.41 1.78 -13.32
N LYS A 337 -0.12 1.77 -12.09
CA LYS A 337 -0.74 0.59 -11.46
C LYS A 337 -1.92 0.04 -12.27
N HIS A 338 -2.88 0.89 -12.64
CA HIS A 338 -4.06 0.43 -13.38
C HIS A 338 -3.76 0.03 -14.82
N VAL A 339 -2.80 0.70 -15.48
CA VAL A 339 -2.33 0.32 -16.81
C VAL A 339 -1.67 -1.07 -16.78
N ALA A 340 -0.83 -1.35 -15.77
CA ALA A 340 -0.21 -2.66 -15.61
C ALA A 340 -1.26 -3.76 -15.35
N LEU A 341 -2.21 -3.51 -14.43
CA LEU A 341 -3.30 -4.44 -14.14
C LEU A 341 -4.15 -4.76 -15.37
N VAL A 342 -4.69 -3.73 -16.03
CA VAL A 342 -5.59 -3.93 -17.18
C VAL A 342 -4.84 -4.52 -18.38
N GLY A 343 -3.56 -4.17 -18.56
CA GLY A 343 -2.69 -4.81 -19.55
C GLY A 343 -2.55 -6.31 -19.32
N GLU A 344 -2.33 -6.73 -18.07
CA GLU A 344 -2.24 -8.16 -17.73
C GLU A 344 -3.58 -8.89 -17.88
N LEU A 345 -4.69 -8.27 -17.45
CA LEU A 345 -6.03 -8.84 -17.66
C LEU A 345 -6.30 -9.08 -19.16
N SER A 346 -5.97 -8.12 -20.01
CA SER A 346 -6.11 -8.26 -21.47
C SER A 346 -5.27 -9.43 -22.00
N ARG A 347 -4.01 -9.54 -21.55
CA ARG A 347 -3.10 -10.61 -21.98
C ARG A 347 -3.63 -11.99 -21.59
N LEU A 348 -4.18 -12.15 -20.38
CA LEU A 348 -4.75 -13.41 -19.90
C LEU A 348 -6.03 -13.79 -20.66
N VAL A 349 -6.91 -12.81 -20.94
CA VAL A 349 -8.11 -13.01 -21.76
C VAL A 349 -7.77 -13.57 -23.13
N ASP A 350 -6.76 -13.00 -23.79
CA ASP A 350 -6.32 -13.43 -25.13
C ASP A 350 -5.60 -14.78 -25.09
N ARG A 351 -4.68 -14.98 -24.12
CA ARG A 351 -3.91 -16.23 -23.97
C ARG A 351 -4.81 -17.43 -23.76
N ASP A 352 -5.78 -17.31 -22.87
CA ASP A 352 -6.61 -18.42 -22.40
C ASP A 352 -7.95 -18.52 -23.14
N ARG A 353 -8.15 -17.69 -24.19
CA ARG A 353 -9.36 -17.62 -25.02
C ARG A 353 -10.63 -17.43 -24.17
N LEU A 354 -10.55 -16.54 -23.17
CA LEU A 354 -11.62 -16.39 -22.18
C LEU A 354 -12.92 -15.82 -22.75
N LEU A 355 -12.87 -15.10 -23.89
CA LEU A 355 -14.09 -14.65 -24.57
C LEU A 355 -14.91 -15.84 -25.09
N ASP A 356 -14.26 -16.79 -25.77
CA ASP A 356 -14.92 -17.98 -26.30
C ASP A 356 -15.47 -18.87 -25.18
N VAL A 357 -14.66 -19.06 -24.12
CA VAL A 357 -15.07 -19.80 -22.92
C VAL A 357 -16.24 -19.12 -22.22
N GLY A 358 -16.14 -17.80 -22.01
CA GLY A 358 -17.14 -16.99 -21.31
C GLY A 358 -18.49 -16.97 -22.02
N GLU A 359 -18.54 -16.96 -23.35
CA GLU A 359 -19.79 -17.08 -24.10
C GLU A 359 -20.49 -18.41 -23.82
N VAL A 360 -19.75 -19.52 -23.83
CA VAL A 360 -20.30 -20.85 -23.52
C VAL A 360 -20.74 -20.94 -22.06
N GLU A 361 -19.95 -20.42 -21.12
CA GLU A 361 -20.31 -20.35 -19.70
C GLU A 361 -21.62 -19.60 -19.49
N GLN A 362 -21.79 -18.42 -20.10
CA GLN A 362 -23.02 -17.64 -20.00
C GLN A 362 -24.21 -18.37 -20.63
N GLY A 363 -24.03 -19.04 -21.76
CA GLY A 363 -25.07 -19.86 -22.38
C GLY A 363 -25.47 -21.09 -21.55
N LEU A 364 -24.56 -21.65 -20.75
CA LEU A 364 -24.84 -22.73 -19.79
C LEU A 364 -25.46 -22.19 -18.49
N ALA A 365 -25.09 -21.00 -18.05
CA ALA A 365 -25.69 -20.38 -16.87
C ALA A 365 -27.11 -19.88 -17.15
N THR A 366 -27.38 -19.39 -18.36
CA THR A 366 -28.65 -18.76 -18.74
C THR A 366 -29.51 -19.64 -19.66
N SER A 367 -30.74 -19.24 -19.96
CA SER A 367 -31.65 -19.99 -20.86
C SER A 367 -31.24 -19.92 -22.35
N SER A 368 -30.07 -19.36 -22.68
CA SER A 368 -29.64 -18.97 -24.04
C SER A 368 -28.90 -20.06 -24.85
N GLY A 369 -29.03 -21.34 -24.49
CA GLY A 369 -28.79 -22.43 -25.45
C GLY A 369 -27.33 -22.71 -25.84
N SER A 370 -26.39 -22.73 -24.89
CA SER A 370 -25.12 -23.43 -25.17
C SER A 370 -25.33 -24.94 -25.10
N ASP A 371 -25.31 -25.57 -26.28
CA ASP A 371 -25.53 -27.01 -26.42
C ASP A 371 -24.24 -27.81 -26.23
N PHE A 372 -24.40 -29.13 -26.08
CA PHE A 372 -23.31 -30.11 -25.96
C PHE A 372 -22.19 -29.90 -27.00
N LYS A 373 -22.52 -29.51 -28.23
CA LYS A 373 -21.54 -29.26 -29.31
C LYS A 373 -20.58 -28.10 -29.00
N ASN A 374 -21.08 -27.02 -28.40
CA ASN A 374 -20.27 -25.85 -28.06
C ASN A 374 -19.28 -26.20 -26.94
N VAL A 375 -19.76 -26.95 -25.94
CA VAL A 375 -18.92 -27.50 -24.85
C VAL A 375 -17.84 -28.43 -25.42
N GLN A 376 -18.19 -29.34 -26.33
CA GLN A 376 -17.21 -30.20 -26.99
C GLN A 376 -16.15 -29.40 -27.76
N ALA A 377 -16.54 -28.31 -28.44
CA ALA A 377 -15.61 -27.45 -29.16
C ALA A 377 -14.58 -26.80 -28.22
N VAL A 378 -15.02 -26.30 -27.05
CA VAL A 378 -14.13 -25.73 -26.02
C VAL A 378 -13.18 -26.81 -25.46
N VAL A 379 -13.69 -28.00 -25.13
CA VAL A 379 -12.87 -29.08 -24.56
C VAL A 379 -11.82 -29.60 -25.57
N ASN A 380 -12.17 -29.67 -26.85
CA ASN A 380 -11.26 -30.11 -27.92
C ASN A 380 -10.24 -29.05 -28.33
N ASN A 381 -10.43 -27.78 -27.95
CA ASN A 381 -9.49 -26.73 -28.31
C ASN A 381 -8.18 -26.90 -27.51
N PRO A 382 -7.01 -27.09 -28.17
CA PRO A 382 -5.74 -27.28 -27.47
C PRO A 382 -5.20 -25.98 -26.83
N VAL A 383 -5.69 -24.81 -27.25
CA VAL A 383 -5.27 -23.51 -26.69
C VAL A 383 -5.93 -23.24 -25.34
N VAL A 384 -7.15 -23.75 -25.13
CA VAL A 384 -7.89 -23.54 -23.87
C VAL A 384 -7.22 -24.35 -22.74
N PRO A 385 -6.90 -23.74 -21.60
CA PRO A 385 -6.31 -24.44 -20.45
C PRO A 385 -7.23 -25.55 -19.89
N ALA A 386 -6.63 -26.63 -19.37
CA ALA A 386 -7.33 -27.74 -18.71
C ALA A 386 -8.32 -27.26 -17.62
N TRP A 387 -7.91 -26.25 -16.86
CA TRP A 387 -8.72 -25.60 -15.82
C TRP A 387 -10.06 -25.06 -16.34
N ASN A 388 -10.05 -24.34 -17.47
CA ASN A 388 -11.26 -23.75 -18.06
C ASN A 388 -12.16 -24.84 -18.65
N LYS A 389 -11.58 -25.91 -19.23
CA LYS A 389 -12.34 -27.07 -19.72
C LYS A 389 -13.11 -27.74 -18.60
N LEU A 390 -12.46 -27.96 -17.45
CA LEU A 390 -13.09 -28.56 -16.28
C LEU A 390 -14.29 -27.74 -15.79
N ARG A 391 -14.11 -26.41 -15.62
CA ARG A 391 -15.18 -25.50 -15.18
C ARG A 391 -16.41 -25.55 -16.09
N VAL A 392 -16.20 -25.45 -17.39
CA VAL A 392 -17.29 -25.50 -18.39
C VAL A 392 -18.03 -26.83 -18.33
N VAL A 393 -17.34 -27.96 -18.13
CA VAL A 393 -17.99 -29.28 -17.99
C VAL A 393 -18.73 -29.40 -16.65
N ILE A 394 -18.22 -28.83 -15.56
CA ILE A 394 -18.94 -28.78 -14.27
C ILE A 394 -20.24 -27.98 -14.44
N LEU A 395 -20.20 -26.82 -15.09
CA LEU A 395 -21.40 -26.01 -15.37
C LEU A 395 -22.42 -26.78 -16.22
N TYR A 396 -21.96 -27.46 -17.28
CA TYR A 396 -22.82 -28.30 -18.11
C TYR A 396 -23.45 -29.43 -17.29
N ALA A 397 -22.66 -30.10 -16.44
CA ALA A 397 -23.15 -31.17 -15.58
C ALA A 397 -24.22 -30.67 -14.61
N LEU A 398 -23.97 -29.55 -13.91
CA LEU A 398 -24.93 -28.95 -12.96
C LEU A 398 -26.27 -28.60 -13.63
N ARG A 399 -26.24 -28.11 -14.87
CA ARG A 399 -27.44 -27.78 -15.63
C ARG A 399 -28.21 -29.01 -16.10
N TYR A 400 -27.51 -29.98 -16.70
CA TYR A 400 -28.14 -31.09 -17.43
C TYR A 400 -28.18 -32.43 -16.67
N GLN A 401 -27.83 -32.43 -15.38
CA GLN A 401 -27.76 -33.64 -14.53
C GLN A 401 -29.00 -34.55 -14.55
N LYS A 402 -30.21 -34.00 -14.78
CA LYS A 402 -31.46 -34.81 -14.84
C LYS A 402 -31.92 -35.17 -16.25
N ILE A 403 -31.33 -34.59 -17.30
CA ILE A 403 -31.86 -34.67 -18.67
C ILE A 403 -30.87 -35.32 -19.65
N GLN A 404 -29.56 -35.08 -19.50
CA GLN A 404 -28.54 -35.51 -20.48
C GLN A 404 -27.35 -36.21 -19.80
N THR A 405 -27.60 -37.19 -18.93
CA THR A 405 -26.55 -37.90 -18.16
C THR A 405 -25.51 -38.61 -19.02
N SER A 406 -25.91 -39.17 -20.17
CA SER A 406 -24.99 -39.81 -21.13
C SER A 406 -23.98 -38.82 -21.72
N ASN A 407 -24.40 -37.59 -22.00
CA ASN A 407 -23.53 -36.53 -22.50
C ASN A 407 -22.50 -36.11 -21.46
N ILE A 408 -22.86 -36.09 -20.17
CA ILE A 408 -21.93 -35.80 -19.08
C ILE A 408 -20.80 -36.83 -19.04
N ALA A 409 -21.14 -38.13 -19.11
CA ALA A 409 -20.13 -39.20 -19.18
C ALA A 409 -19.22 -39.07 -20.40
N ALA A 410 -19.78 -38.71 -21.57
CA ALA A 410 -19.00 -38.47 -22.78
C ALA A 410 -18.03 -37.28 -22.64
N LEU A 411 -18.47 -36.18 -22.01
CA LEU A 411 -17.61 -35.01 -21.74
C LEU A 411 -16.50 -35.32 -20.76
N ILE A 412 -16.76 -36.12 -19.72
CA ILE A 412 -15.71 -36.55 -18.78
C ILE A 412 -14.63 -37.36 -19.50
N ASN A 413 -15.01 -38.30 -20.38
CA ASN A 413 -14.05 -39.02 -21.21
C ASN A 413 -13.26 -38.07 -22.14
N LEU A 414 -13.93 -37.04 -22.67
CA LEU A 414 -13.31 -36.03 -23.52
C LEU A 414 -12.32 -35.14 -22.75
N LEU A 415 -12.58 -34.83 -21.48
CA LEU A 415 -11.63 -34.12 -20.62
C LEU A 415 -10.33 -34.94 -20.47
N LEU A 416 -10.47 -36.23 -20.16
CA LEU A 416 -9.32 -37.15 -20.00
C LEU A 416 -8.49 -37.26 -21.27
N SER A 417 -9.14 -37.33 -22.45
CA SER A 417 -8.41 -37.37 -23.73
C SER A 417 -7.72 -36.05 -24.08
N ASN A 418 -8.15 -34.94 -23.50
CA ASN A 418 -7.66 -33.58 -23.78
C ASN A 418 -6.77 -33.02 -22.65
N GLY A 419 -6.11 -33.90 -21.87
CA GLY A 419 -5.04 -33.53 -20.95
C GLY A 419 -5.47 -33.12 -19.54
N VAL A 420 -6.75 -33.31 -19.18
CA VAL A 420 -7.22 -33.12 -17.79
C VAL A 420 -6.92 -34.39 -16.98
N SER A 421 -6.38 -34.22 -15.77
CA SER A 421 -6.04 -35.37 -14.93
C SER A 421 -7.28 -36.14 -14.47
N ARG A 422 -7.13 -37.42 -14.12
CA ARG A 422 -8.23 -38.23 -13.58
C ARG A 422 -8.79 -37.64 -12.28
N GLU A 423 -7.90 -37.12 -11.44
CA GLU A 423 -8.28 -36.50 -10.16
C GLU A 423 -9.15 -35.27 -10.37
N GLU A 424 -8.79 -34.40 -11.32
CA GLU A 424 -9.58 -33.24 -11.69
C GLU A 424 -10.91 -33.62 -12.35
N ALA A 425 -10.92 -34.61 -13.25
CA ALA A 425 -12.14 -35.05 -13.92
C ALA A 425 -13.18 -35.63 -12.93
N ARG A 426 -12.74 -36.26 -11.83
CA ARG A 426 -13.64 -36.76 -10.77
C ARG A 426 -14.38 -35.64 -10.04
N LEU A 427 -13.87 -34.42 -10.04
CA LEU A 427 -14.55 -33.28 -9.41
C LEU A 427 -15.92 -33.01 -10.03
N VAL A 428 -16.15 -33.38 -11.29
CA VAL A 428 -17.48 -33.28 -11.91
C VAL A 428 -18.52 -34.08 -11.12
N TYR A 429 -18.21 -35.29 -10.69
CA TYR A 429 -19.11 -36.09 -9.85
C TYR A 429 -19.24 -35.53 -8.44
N VAL A 430 -18.13 -35.04 -7.87
CA VAL A 430 -18.16 -34.40 -6.55
C VAL A 430 -19.13 -33.21 -6.55
N PHE A 431 -19.08 -32.34 -7.56
CA PHE A 431 -19.99 -31.21 -7.68
C PHE A 431 -21.46 -31.64 -7.81
N LEU A 432 -21.75 -32.70 -8.57
CA LEU A 432 -23.09 -33.25 -8.67
C LEU A 432 -23.60 -33.82 -7.34
N ASN A 433 -22.75 -34.50 -6.57
CA ASN A 433 -23.15 -35.10 -5.29
C ASN A 433 -23.23 -34.08 -4.14
N VAL A 434 -22.44 -33.00 -4.19
CA VAL A 434 -22.39 -31.98 -3.11
C VAL A 434 -23.34 -30.80 -3.37
N ALA A 435 -23.49 -30.38 -4.63
CA ALA A 435 -24.27 -29.21 -5.03
C ALA A 435 -25.22 -29.48 -6.22
N GLY A 436 -25.55 -30.75 -6.47
CA GLY A 436 -26.53 -31.15 -7.48
C GLY A 436 -27.95 -30.71 -7.16
N SER A 437 -28.88 -30.95 -8.09
CA SER A 437 -30.28 -30.50 -7.96
C SER A 437 -31.02 -31.11 -6.77
N ASP A 438 -30.60 -32.28 -6.29
CA ASP A 438 -31.22 -32.92 -5.12
C ASP A 438 -30.73 -32.36 -3.78
N GLN A 439 -29.59 -31.67 -3.78
CA GLN A 439 -29.05 -30.99 -2.59
C GLN A 439 -29.51 -29.54 -2.49
N ARG A 440 -29.99 -28.95 -3.58
CA ARG A 440 -30.38 -27.54 -3.68
C ARG A 440 -31.83 -27.31 -3.26
N GLN A 441 -32.11 -26.12 -2.74
CA GLN A 441 -33.46 -25.72 -2.35
C GLN A 441 -34.28 -25.25 -3.55
N ASP A 442 -33.66 -24.39 -4.35
CA ASP A 442 -34.31 -23.68 -5.45
C ASP A 442 -33.85 -24.27 -6.79
N ASP A 443 -34.75 -24.27 -7.78
CA ASP A 443 -34.39 -24.65 -9.14
C ASP A 443 -33.75 -23.47 -9.86
N LEU A 444 -32.42 -23.39 -9.75
CA LEU A 444 -31.56 -22.37 -10.35
C LEU A 444 -31.75 -22.22 -11.88
N PHE A 445 -32.21 -23.26 -12.57
CA PHE A 445 -32.37 -23.27 -14.02
C PHE A 445 -33.83 -23.29 -14.47
N SER A 446 -34.78 -23.13 -13.54
CA SER A 446 -36.20 -23.11 -13.88
C SER A 446 -36.51 -21.97 -14.86
N THR A 447 -37.19 -22.31 -15.95
CA THR A 447 -37.69 -21.32 -16.90
C THR A 447 -38.88 -20.60 -16.28
N GLU A 448 -38.65 -19.43 -15.68
CA GLU A 448 -39.77 -18.57 -15.30
C GLU A 448 -40.66 -18.31 -16.52
N SER A 449 -41.99 -18.46 -16.34
CA SER A 449 -42.95 -18.31 -17.42
C SER A 449 -42.78 -16.97 -18.14
N LEU A 450 -43.10 -16.92 -19.44
CA LEU A 450 -43.04 -15.70 -20.27
C LEU A 450 -43.77 -14.48 -19.64
N LEU A 451 -44.72 -14.71 -18.74
CA LEU A 451 -45.45 -13.69 -17.98
C LEU A 451 -44.65 -13.07 -16.81
N ALA A 452 -43.61 -13.74 -16.32
CA ALA A 452 -42.69 -13.23 -15.28
C ALA A 452 -41.59 -12.34 -15.87
N LYS A 453 -41.16 -12.59 -17.13
CA LYS A 453 -40.26 -11.70 -17.88
C LYS A 453 -40.82 -10.27 -18.05
N GLY A 454 -42.14 -10.12 -18.07
CA GLY A 454 -42.83 -8.82 -18.10
C GLY A 454 -42.95 -8.11 -16.74
N ARG A 455 -42.59 -8.76 -15.62
CA ARG A 455 -42.73 -8.26 -14.24
C ARG A 455 -41.40 -7.90 -13.56
N SER A 456 -40.28 -8.06 -14.26
CA SER A 456 -38.94 -7.66 -13.81
C SER A 456 -38.79 -6.14 -13.88
N ALA A 457 -39.48 -5.44 -12.99
CA ALA A 457 -39.46 -3.98 -12.81
C ALA A 457 -38.15 -3.47 -12.16
N LEU A 458 -37.05 -4.21 -12.32
CA LEU A 458 -35.68 -3.88 -11.91
C LEU A 458 -34.71 -3.79 -13.12
N LYS A 459 -35.23 -3.68 -14.35
CA LYS A 459 -34.47 -3.17 -15.53
C LYS A 459 -34.04 -1.68 -15.40
N GLY A 460 -33.89 -1.18 -14.17
CA GLY A 460 -33.33 0.13 -13.82
C GLY A 460 -31.80 0.11 -13.67
N LEU A 461 -31.20 -1.07 -13.49
CA LEU A 461 -29.76 -1.27 -13.45
C LEU A 461 -29.16 -1.15 -14.86
N LYS A 462 -29.06 0.08 -15.36
CA LYS A 462 -28.48 0.43 -16.65
C LYS A 462 -27.03 -0.04 -16.78
N GLY A 463 -26.84 -1.13 -17.51
CA GLY A 463 -25.67 -1.42 -18.34
C GLY A 463 -26.18 -1.90 -19.70
N VAL A 464 -25.45 -1.65 -20.77
CA VAL A 464 -25.77 -2.25 -22.08
C VAL A 464 -25.68 -3.77 -21.90
N GLU A 465 -26.76 -4.51 -22.19
CA GLU A 465 -26.77 -5.98 -22.08
C GLU A 465 -25.60 -6.55 -22.91
N ASN A 466 -24.59 -7.10 -22.24
CA ASN A 466 -23.41 -7.70 -22.84
C ASN A 466 -23.57 -9.23 -22.81
N VAL A 467 -23.18 -9.90 -23.89
CA VAL A 467 -23.20 -11.38 -24.02
C VAL A 467 -22.44 -12.05 -22.86
N TYR A 468 -21.40 -11.39 -22.35
CA TYR A 468 -20.55 -11.91 -21.28
C TYR A 468 -21.07 -11.69 -19.86
N THR A 469 -22.17 -10.95 -19.67
CA THR A 469 -22.71 -10.60 -18.33
C THR A 469 -24.23 -10.79 -18.27
N GLN A 470 -24.74 -11.86 -18.87
CA GLN A 470 -26.18 -12.16 -18.90
C GLN A 470 -26.67 -12.82 -17.60
N HIS A 471 -25.81 -13.61 -16.97
CA HIS A 471 -26.09 -14.27 -15.70
C HIS A 471 -26.36 -13.24 -14.60
N THR A 472 -27.31 -13.58 -13.72
CA THR A 472 -27.58 -12.85 -12.49
C THR A 472 -27.52 -13.83 -11.32
N PRO A 473 -26.76 -13.56 -10.25
CA PRO A 473 -26.67 -14.46 -9.11
C PRO A 473 -28.04 -14.77 -8.50
N HIS A 474 -28.20 -15.99 -7.97
CA HIS A 474 -29.45 -16.43 -7.31
C HIS A 474 -29.87 -15.50 -6.16
N LEU A 475 -28.87 -14.89 -5.51
CA LEU A 475 -29.05 -13.87 -4.49
C LEU A 475 -29.97 -12.72 -4.93
N SER A 476 -29.90 -12.31 -6.21
CA SER A 476 -30.73 -11.25 -6.77
C SER A 476 -32.23 -11.59 -6.68
N GLN A 477 -32.62 -12.79 -7.11
CA GLN A 477 -34.00 -13.26 -7.05
C GLN A 477 -34.48 -13.42 -5.61
N THR A 478 -33.61 -13.89 -4.72
CA THR A 478 -33.89 -14.02 -3.28
C THR A 478 -34.18 -12.65 -2.65
N LEU A 479 -33.37 -11.64 -2.96
CA LEU A 479 -33.57 -10.27 -2.49
C LEU A 479 -34.81 -9.62 -3.10
N GLU A 480 -35.09 -9.85 -4.38
CA GLU A 480 -36.30 -9.35 -5.03
C GLU A 480 -37.57 -9.92 -4.38
N ASN A 481 -37.59 -11.23 -4.13
CA ASN A 481 -38.68 -11.88 -3.41
C ASN A 481 -38.82 -11.34 -1.98
N LEU A 482 -37.70 -11.08 -1.30
CA LEU A 482 -37.70 -10.47 0.03
C LEU A 482 -38.30 -9.07 0.01
N PHE A 483 -37.89 -8.20 -0.92
CA PHE A 483 -38.39 -6.83 -1.04
C PHE A 483 -39.87 -6.75 -1.41
N LYS A 484 -40.35 -7.73 -2.19
CA LYS A 484 -41.78 -7.85 -2.55
C LYS A 484 -42.62 -8.53 -1.47
N GLY A 485 -42.04 -8.95 -0.33
CA GLY A 485 -42.74 -9.71 0.71
C GLY A 485 -43.20 -11.09 0.23
N ARG A 486 -42.56 -11.64 -0.79
CA ARG A 486 -42.87 -12.93 -1.44
C ARG A 486 -41.90 -14.04 -1.07
N LEU A 487 -40.89 -13.77 -0.25
CA LEU A 487 -39.95 -14.78 0.21
C LEU A 487 -40.67 -15.76 1.15
N LYS A 488 -40.89 -16.98 0.67
CA LYS A 488 -41.74 -17.99 1.31
C LYS A 488 -41.13 -18.47 2.64
N ASP A 489 -41.95 -18.56 3.68
CA ASP A 489 -41.54 -19.10 4.98
C ASP A 489 -41.29 -20.61 4.95
N THR A 490 -41.83 -21.31 3.94
CA THR A 490 -41.60 -22.75 3.75
C THR A 490 -40.17 -23.07 3.34
N THR A 491 -39.50 -22.15 2.64
CA THR A 491 -38.12 -22.29 2.15
C THR A 491 -37.13 -21.44 2.95
N TYR A 492 -37.56 -20.27 3.44
CA TYR A 492 -36.75 -19.39 4.28
C TYR A 492 -37.47 -19.08 5.61
N PRO A 493 -37.61 -20.05 6.53
CA PRO A 493 -38.33 -19.84 7.79
C PRO A 493 -37.63 -18.84 8.71
N PHE A 494 -38.42 -18.24 9.61
CA PHE A 494 -37.92 -17.54 10.79
C PHE A 494 -37.53 -18.55 11.88
N LEU A 495 -36.44 -18.28 12.60
CA LEU A 495 -35.97 -19.20 13.65
C LEU A 495 -36.99 -19.37 14.80
N ASP A 496 -37.57 -18.28 15.31
CA ASP A 496 -38.47 -18.29 16.48
C ASP A 496 -39.97 -18.40 16.13
N GLY A 497 -40.33 -18.68 14.87
CA GLY A 497 -41.73 -18.91 14.46
C GLY A 497 -42.73 -17.74 14.63
N THR A 498 -42.32 -16.60 15.18
CA THR A 498 -43.16 -15.44 15.55
C THR A 498 -43.61 -14.55 14.38
N GLY A 499 -43.56 -15.04 13.14
CA GLY A 499 -43.52 -14.18 11.94
C GLY A 499 -44.83 -13.92 11.16
N ALA A 500 -45.98 -14.48 11.53
CA ALA A 500 -47.18 -14.43 10.67
C ALA A 500 -47.65 -12.99 10.31
N ASN A 501 -47.52 -12.03 11.23
CA ASN A 501 -47.86 -10.62 11.00
C ASN A 501 -46.66 -9.73 10.62
N MET A 502 -45.43 -10.25 10.68
CA MET A 502 -44.20 -9.50 10.39
C MET A 502 -43.72 -9.65 8.94
N GLY A 503 -44.17 -10.69 8.22
CA GLY A 503 -43.90 -10.84 6.77
C GLY A 503 -44.46 -9.71 5.90
N LEU A 504 -45.34 -8.85 6.45
CA LEU A 504 -45.91 -7.69 5.76
C LEU A 504 -45.03 -6.43 5.81
N GLN A 505 -44.08 -6.33 6.74
CA GLN A 505 -43.21 -5.15 6.85
C GLN A 505 -41.92 -5.35 6.07
N ARG A 506 -41.63 -4.43 5.14
CA ARG A 506 -40.39 -4.45 4.35
C ARG A 506 -39.20 -4.15 5.27
N PRO A 507 -38.19 -5.05 5.37
CA PRO A 507 -37.03 -4.81 6.21
C PRO A 507 -36.21 -3.62 5.68
N GLN A 508 -35.78 -2.74 6.58
CA GLN A 508 -34.93 -1.59 6.24
C GLN A 508 -33.45 -1.97 6.22
N ASP A 509 -32.99 -2.73 7.21
CA ASP A 509 -31.60 -3.20 7.32
C ASP A 509 -31.55 -4.71 7.11
N ILE A 510 -30.79 -5.16 6.12
CA ILE A 510 -30.63 -6.58 5.79
C ILE A 510 -29.15 -6.93 5.84
N ILE A 511 -28.81 -7.93 6.64
CA ILE A 511 -27.48 -8.55 6.71
C ILE A 511 -27.61 -9.94 6.10
N ILE A 512 -26.78 -10.24 5.13
CA ILE A 512 -26.76 -11.53 4.43
C ILE A 512 -25.45 -12.21 4.76
N PHE A 513 -25.53 -13.44 5.26
CA PHE A 513 -24.35 -14.26 5.53
C PHE A 513 -24.37 -15.52 4.65
N MET A 514 -23.34 -15.66 3.82
CA MET A 514 -23.17 -16.81 2.93
C MET A 514 -22.18 -17.83 3.51
N ILE A 515 -22.70 -18.98 3.92
CA ILE A 515 -21.90 -20.14 4.33
C ILE A 515 -21.20 -20.70 3.09
N GLY A 516 -19.90 -20.93 3.18
CA GLY A 516 -19.11 -21.36 2.01
C GLY A 516 -18.69 -20.21 1.10
N GLY A 517 -18.83 -18.96 1.55
CA GLY A 517 -18.25 -17.78 0.94
C GLY A 517 -19.12 -17.08 -0.10
N THR A 518 -18.83 -15.80 -0.27
CA THR A 518 -19.48 -14.89 -1.24
C THR A 518 -18.63 -14.72 -2.48
N THR A 519 -19.18 -14.15 -3.55
CA THR A 519 -18.39 -13.71 -4.72
C THR A 519 -18.42 -12.20 -4.91
N TYR A 520 -17.46 -11.66 -5.69
CA TYR A 520 -17.51 -10.25 -6.08
C TYR A 520 -18.66 -9.93 -7.03
N GLU A 521 -19.23 -10.91 -7.74
CA GLU A 521 -20.44 -10.74 -8.56
C GLU A 521 -21.66 -10.45 -7.68
N GLU A 522 -21.80 -11.17 -6.57
CA GLU A 522 -22.84 -10.95 -5.57
C GLU A 522 -22.64 -9.63 -4.84
N ALA A 523 -21.40 -9.30 -4.49
CA ALA A 523 -21.06 -8.01 -3.90
C ALA A 523 -21.40 -6.84 -4.83
N ARG A 524 -21.15 -6.98 -6.14
CA ARG A 524 -21.58 -6.00 -7.15
C ARG A 524 -23.10 -5.85 -7.17
N THR A 525 -23.84 -6.95 -7.17
CA THR A 525 -25.30 -6.93 -7.14
C THR A 525 -25.82 -6.16 -5.93
N VAL A 526 -25.27 -6.43 -4.74
CA VAL A 526 -25.61 -5.74 -3.49
C VAL A 526 -25.22 -4.26 -3.52
N ALA A 527 -24.03 -3.93 -4.04
CA ALA A 527 -23.57 -2.55 -4.16
C ALA A 527 -24.49 -1.73 -5.08
N LEU A 528 -24.90 -2.29 -6.21
CA LEU A 528 -25.81 -1.65 -7.15
C LEU A 528 -27.21 -1.45 -6.55
N LEU A 529 -27.76 -2.46 -5.87
CA LEU A 529 -29.04 -2.34 -5.17
C LEU A 529 -29.00 -1.26 -4.08
N ASN A 530 -27.89 -1.12 -3.35
CA ASN A 530 -27.70 -0.06 -2.37
C ASN A 530 -27.63 1.33 -3.02
N GLN A 531 -27.02 1.47 -4.20
CA GLN A 531 -26.98 2.72 -4.96
C GLN A 531 -28.38 3.12 -5.46
N GLU A 532 -29.16 2.18 -5.97
CA GLU A 532 -30.55 2.41 -6.39
C GLU A 532 -31.46 2.75 -5.20
N ALA A 533 -31.33 2.02 -4.10
CA ALA A 533 -32.11 2.26 -2.89
C ALA A 533 -31.79 3.61 -2.24
N GLY A 534 -30.55 4.10 -2.34
CA GLY A 534 -30.16 5.45 -1.89
C GLY A 534 -30.80 6.58 -2.70
N ASN A 535 -31.11 6.33 -3.97
CA ASN A 535 -31.81 7.28 -4.85
C ASN A 535 -33.34 7.19 -4.75
N SER A 536 -33.87 6.14 -4.10
CA SER A 536 -35.29 5.89 -3.90
C SER A 536 -35.72 6.20 -2.46
N LEU A 537 -36.97 6.63 -2.23
CA LEU A 537 -37.55 6.87 -0.90
C LEU A 537 -37.65 5.60 -0.01
N THR A 538 -37.17 4.45 -0.48
CA THR A 538 -37.31 3.15 0.19
C THR A 538 -36.31 2.91 1.33
N GLY A 539 -35.17 3.62 1.35
CA GLY A 539 -34.24 3.64 2.49
C GLY A 539 -33.63 2.29 2.91
N THR A 540 -33.71 1.25 2.07
CA THR A 540 -33.18 -0.09 2.38
C THR A 540 -31.65 -0.12 2.29
N ARG A 541 -31.00 -0.76 3.26
CA ARG A 541 -29.54 -0.95 3.31
C ARG A 541 -29.21 -2.43 3.44
N ILE A 542 -28.37 -2.92 2.54
CA ILE A 542 -27.98 -4.32 2.45
C ILE A 542 -26.49 -4.46 2.75
N LEU A 543 -26.13 -5.41 3.60
CA LEU A 543 -24.77 -5.80 3.89
C LEU A 543 -24.59 -7.27 3.55
N LEU A 544 -23.62 -7.59 2.70
CA LEU A 544 -23.23 -8.94 2.36
C LEU A 544 -21.99 -9.34 3.13
N GLY A 545 -21.93 -10.59 3.57
CA GLY A 545 -20.68 -11.21 3.97
C GLY A 545 -20.76 -12.72 3.93
N GLY A 546 -19.63 -13.35 4.20
CA GLY A 546 -19.52 -14.80 4.22
C GLY A 546 -18.24 -15.25 4.90
N THR A 547 -18.03 -16.56 4.92
CA THR A 547 -16.82 -17.17 5.49
C THR A 547 -15.55 -16.63 4.83
N CYS A 548 -15.59 -16.46 3.51
CA CYS A 548 -14.54 -15.85 2.68
C CYS A 548 -15.15 -15.22 1.42
N VAL A 549 -14.31 -14.64 0.57
CA VAL A 549 -14.67 -14.26 -0.81
C VAL A 549 -13.98 -15.22 -1.76
N HIS A 550 -14.75 -15.86 -2.63
CA HIS A 550 -14.28 -16.84 -3.59
C HIS A 550 -14.10 -16.26 -4.99
N ASN A 551 -13.04 -16.71 -5.64
CA ASN A 551 -12.94 -16.90 -7.09
C ASN A 551 -13.19 -18.38 -7.44
N SER A 552 -13.21 -18.70 -8.74
CA SER A 552 -13.48 -20.08 -9.19
C SER A 552 -12.47 -21.10 -8.65
N SER A 553 -11.19 -20.74 -8.56
CA SER A 553 -10.14 -21.65 -8.10
C SER A 553 -10.27 -21.99 -6.61
N SER A 554 -10.45 -20.98 -5.76
CA SER A 554 -10.65 -21.19 -4.33
C SER A 554 -11.96 -21.90 -4.00
N TYR A 555 -13.01 -21.70 -4.80
CA TYR A 555 -14.28 -22.40 -4.61
C TYR A 555 -14.17 -23.90 -4.93
N VAL A 556 -13.54 -24.25 -6.05
CA VAL A 556 -13.28 -25.66 -6.41
C VAL A 556 -12.33 -26.30 -5.39
N GLU A 557 -11.33 -25.57 -4.90
CA GLU A 557 -10.44 -26.07 -3.85
C GLU A 557 -11.18 -26.37 -2.56
N MET A 558 -12.12 -25.52 -2.12
CA MET A 558 -12.97 -25.81 -0.97
C MET A 558 -13.73 -27.13 -1.16
N ILE A 559 -14.34 -27.34 -2.33
CA ILE A 559 -15.10 -28.56 -2.61
C ILE A 559 -14.19 -29.78 -2.73
N ARG A 560 -13.01 -29.63 -3.33
CA ARG A 560 -11.96 -30.67 -3.41
C ARG A 560 -11.53 -31.12 -2.02
N ALA A 561 -11.12 -30.18 -1.16
CA ALA A 561 -10.69 -30.44 0.21
C ALA A 561 -11.82 -31.03 1.07
N ALA A 562 -13.07 -30.60 0.86
CA ALA A 562 -14.22 -31.17 1.55
C ALA A 562 -14.46 -32.64 1.14
N ALA A 563 -14.32 -32.95 -0.15
CA ALA A 563 -14.55 -34.28 -0.68
C ALA A 563 -13.60 -35.34 -0.10
N GLU A 564 -12.38 -34.95 0.29
CA GLU A 564 -11.41 -35.85 0.95
C GLU A 564 -11.93 -36.41 2.28
N LYS A 565 -12.84 -35.68 2.95
CA LYS A 565 -13.43 -36.07 4.24
C LYS A 565 -14.81 -36.72 4.09
N PHE A 566 -15.37 -36.73 2.88
CA PHE A 566 -16.66 -37.31 2.59
C PHE A 566 -16.54 -38.80 2.23
N PRO A 567 -17.64 -39.58 2.31
CA PRO A 567 -17.63 -40.97 1.87
C PRO A 567 -17.20 -41.10 0.40
N ALA A 568 -16.51 -42.19 0.06
CA ALA A 568 -15.98 -42.44 -1.28
C ALA A 568 -17.06 -42.37 -2.39
N SER A 569 -18.33 -42.61 -2.05
CA SER A 569 -19.48 -42.46 -2.94
C SER A 569 -19.63 -41.06 -3.53
N VAL A 570 -19.05 -40.01 -2.92
CA VAL A 570 -19.08 -38.64 -3.48
C VAL A 570 -18.33 -38.54 -4.81
N TYR A 571 -17.36 -39.44 -5.05
CA TYR A 571 -16.59 -39.52 -6.29
C TYR A 571 -17.20 -40.48 -7.32
N GLU A 572 -18.29 -41.15 -6.97
CA GLU A 572 -19.01 -42.05 -7.85
C GLU A 572 -20.11 -41.30 -8.62
N PRO A 573 -20.49 -41.77 -9.81
CA PRO A 573 -21.63 -41.21 -10.52
C PRO A 573 -22.89 -41.27 -9.63
N PRO A 574 -23.70 -40.19 -9.55
CA PRO A 574 -24.98 -40.22 -8.85
C PRO A 574 -25.84 -41.43 -9.26
N PRO A 575 -26.71 -41.98 -8.39
CA PRO A 575 -27.49 -43.20 -8.68
C PRO A 575 -28.35 -43.15 -9.97
N GLU A 576 -28.73 -41.94 -10.40
CA GLU A 576 -29.50 -41.68 -11.62
C GLU A 576 -28.63 -41.58 -12.90
N SER A 577 -27.31 -41.73 -12.78
CA SER A 577 -26.34 -41.68 -13.89
C SER A 577 -26.34 -42.98 -14.67
N ALA A 578 -26.27 -42.90 -16.01
CA ALA A 578 -26.25 -44.07 -16.88
C ALA A 578 -25.16 -45.10 -16.53
N THR A 579 -25.44 -46.39 -16.77
CA THR A 579 -24.53 -47.54 -16.59
C THR A 579 -23.22 -47.46 -17.40
N THR A 580 -23.07 -46.46 -18.26
CA THR A 580 -21.90 -46.19 -19.12
C THR A 580 -20.94 -45.14 -18.55
N ALA A 581 -21.20 -44.59 -17.37
CA ALA A 581 -20.30 -43.65 -16.70
C ALA A 581 -18.98 -44.34 -16.30
N PRO A 582 -17.80 -43.77 -16.62
CA PRO A 582 -16.52 -44.37 -16.29
C PRO A 582 -16.32 -44.45 -14.77
N SER A 583 -16.02 -45.64 -14.24
CA SER A 583 -15.55 -45.80 -12.87
C SER A 583 -14.10 -45.33 -12.76
N LEU A 584 -13.91 -44.11 -12.24
CA LEU A 584 -12.60 -43.47 -12.12
C LEU A 584 -11.85 -43.93 -10.85
N ASN A 585 -11.65 -45.24 -10.68
CA ASN A 585 -10.95 -45.82 -9.53
C ASN A 585 -9.43 -45.57 -9.61
N LEU A 586 -8.84 -45.07 -8.52
CA LEU A 586 -7.39 -44.91 -8.36
C LEU A 586 -6.89 -45.91 -7.31
N ASN A 587 -6.07 -46.87 -7.73
CA ASN A 587 -5.15 -47.58 -6.84
C ASN A 587 -3.86 -46.74 -6.77
N LEU A 588 -3.53 -46.20 -5.60
CA LEU A 588 -2.24 -45.54 -5.37
C LEU A 588 -1.15 -46.61 -5.24
N GLY A 589 -0.42 -46.86 -6.34
CA GLY A 589 0.74 -47.74 -6.40
C GLY A 589 2.02 -46.96 -6.70
N GLY A 590 3.07 -47.21 -5.92
CA GLY A 590 4.37 -46.53 -5.97
C GLY A 590 5.12 -46.68 -7.29
N VAL A 591 5.88 -45.65 -7.62
CA VAL A 591 6.71 -45.53 -8.82
C VAL A 591 8.02 -46.30 -8.62
N ASN A 592 8.25 -47.34 -9.42
CA ASN A 592 9.57 -47.95 -9.60
C ASN A 592 10.25 -47.31 -10.82
N THR A 593 11.42 -46.71 -10.61
CA THR A 593 12.34 -46.27 -11.66
C THR A 593 13.16 -47.46 -12.16
N THR A 594 13.12 -47.73 -13.46
CA THR A 594 14.02 -48.68 -14.12
C THR A 594 15.33 -48.00 -14.48
N GLU A 595 16.46 -48.64 -14.14
CA GLU A 595 17.82 -48.22 -14.53
C GLU A 595 18.06 -48.43 -16.03
N ASP A 596 18.49 -47.38 -16.73
CA ASP A 596 18.92 -47.47 -18.13
C ASP A 596 20.42 -47.74 -18.24
N VAL A 597 20.75 -48.77 -19.03
CA VAL A 597 22.11 -49.20 -19.37
C VAL A 597 22.79 -48.18 -20.30
N LYS A 598 23.91 -47.61 -19.85
CA LYS A 598 24.74 -46.66 -20.63
C LYS A 598 25.50 -47.36 -21.76
N VAL A 599 25.22 -46.98 -23.01
CA VAL A 599 26.03 -47.36 -24.18
C VAL A 599 26.96 -46.19 -24.56
N LYS A 600 28.26 -46.45 -24.69
CA LYS A 600 29.26 -45.42 -25.02
C LYS A 600 29.18 -45.03 -26.51
N THR A 601 28.98 -43.75 -26.80
CA THR A 601 28.95 -43.18 -28.16
C THR A 601 30.13 -42.24 -28.40
N ARG A 602 30.61 -42.14 -29.66
CA ARG A 602 31.69 -41.20 -30.04
C ARG A 602 31.27 -39.74 -29.91
N THR A 603 29.97 -39.46 -30.03
CA THR A 603 29.38 -38.12 -29.86
C THR A 603 29.44 -37.65 -28.41
N GLY A 604 29.26 -38.56 -27.43
CA GLY A 604 29.39 -38.25 -26.01
C GLY A 604 30.80 -37.79 -25.61
N ALA A 605 31.85 -38.28 -26.27
CA ALA A 605 33.23 -37.84 -26.01
C ALA A 605 33.47 -36.38 -26.45
N LEU A 606 32.90 -35.95 -27.57
CA LEU A 606 32.97 -34.56 -28.05
C LEU A 606 32.17 -33.61 -27.12
N LEU A 607 30.98 -34.02 -26.71
CA LEU A 607 30.16 -33.28 -25.74
C LEU A 607 30.86 -33.11 -24.38
N THR A 608 31.61 -34.13 -23.95
CA THR A 608 32.38 -34.07 -22.69
C THR A 608 33.51 -33.04 -22.77
N LEU A 609 34.20 -32.94 -23.91
CA LEU A 609 35.24 -31.92 -24.13
C LEU A 609 34.67 -30.49 -24.13
N ILE A 610 33.53 -30.29 -24.81
CA ILE A 610 32.86 -28.98 -24.83
C ILE A 610 32.37 -28.61 -23.42
N SER A 611 31.79 -29.57 -22.70
CA SER A 611 31.34 -29.39 -21.32
C SER A 611 32.49 -29.01 -20.39
N ALA A 612 33.65 -29.65 -20.53
CA ALA A 612 34.84 -29.31 -19.75
C ALA A 612 35.34 -27.87 -20.02
N CYS A 613 35.31 -27.40 -21.28
CA CYS A 613 35.65 -26.03 -21.62
C CYS A 613 34.67 -25.01 -21.02
N ILE A 614 33.36 -25.30 -21.04
CA ILE A 614 32.33 -24.44 -20.46
C ILE A 614 32.46 -24.37 -18.93
N ILE A 615 32.66 -25.52 -18.29
CA ILE A 615 32.92 -25.58 -16.84
C ILE A 615 34.13 -24.73 -16.48
N LEU A 616 35.23 -24.85 -17.24
CA LEU A 616 36.43 -24.03 -16.99
C LEU A 616 36.14 -22.54 -17.13
N ALA A 617 35.41 -22.12 -18.18
CA ALA A 617 35.08 -20.71 -18.41
C ALA A 617 34.16 -20.13 -17.33
N PHE A 618 33.12 -20.85 -16.91
CA PHE A 618 32.22 -20.35 -15.86
C PHE A 618 32.87 -20.38 -14.48
N THR A 619 33.72 -21.37 -14.20
CA THR A 619 34.48 -21.41 -12.94
C THR A 619 35.50 -20.26 -12.86
N THR A 620 36.12 -19.86 -13.98
CA THR A 620 37.00 -18.69 -14.00
C THR A 620 36.23 -17.39 -13.84
N MET A 621 35.05 -17.24 -14.46
CA MET A 621 34.17 -16.09 -14.23
C MET A 621 33.73 -15.99 -12.77
N GLU A 622 33.31 -17.10 -12.16
CA GLU A 622 32.92 -17.17 -10.75
C GLU A 622 34.09 -16.79 -9.81
N PHE A 623 35.32 -17.18 -10.17
CA PHE A 623 36.51 -16.79 -9.43
C PHE A 623 36.79 -15.29 -9.48
N PHE A 624 36.54 -14.64 -10.62
CA PHE A 624 36.64 -13.18 -10.73
C PHE A 624 35.53 -12.49 -9.93
N ASP A 625 34.31 -13.01 -9.94
CA ASP A 625 33.19 -12.47 -9.16
C ASP A 625 33.44 -12.59 -7.64
N TYR A 626 33.96 -13.73 -7.17
CA TYR A 626 34.40 -13.91 -5.78
C TYR A 626 35.48 -12.91 -5.31
N ARG A 627 36.30 -12.42 -6.24
CA ARG A 627 37.34 -11.41 -5.97
C ARG A 627 36.80 -9.99 -5.98
N LEU A 628 35.62 -9.76 -6.56
CA LEU A 628 35.01 -8.45 -6.68
C LEU A 628 34.37 -8.05 -5.34
N VAL A 629 34.52 -6.79 -4.96
CA VAL A 629 33.89 -6.21 -3.77
C VAL A 629 32.62 -5.52 -4.22
N GLY A 630 31.48 -6.01 -3.75
CA GLY A 630 30.17 -5.40 -3.98
C GLY A 630 29.87 -4.34 -2.92
N VAL A 631 28.94 -3.45 -3.23
CA VAL A 631 28.37 -2.50 -2.25
C VAL A 631 26.87 -2.76 -2.17
N ASP A 632 26.44 -3.35 -1.07
CA ASP A 632 25.02 -3.58 -0.79
C ASP A 632 24.43 -2.37 -0.08
N THR A 633 23.34 -1.84 -0.64
CA THR A 633 22.61 -0.70 -0.06
C THR A 633 21.39 -1.20 0.68
N SER A 634 21.30 -0.89 1.97
CA SER A 634 20.16 -1.21 2.82
C SER A 634 19.57 0.05 3.44
N ILE A 635 18.27 0.02 3.71
CA ILE A 635 17.50 1.13 4.27
C ILE A 635 17.09 0.70 5.68
N VAL A 636 17.52 1.46 6.68
CA VAL A 636 17.26 1.19 8.11
C VAL A 636 16.61 2.42 8.72
N VAL A 637 15.88 2.26 9.84
CA VAL A 637 15.36 3.41 10.59
C VAL A 637 16.51 4.12 11.30
N ASP A 638 16.62 5.43 11.12
CA ASP A 638 17.61 6.25 11.80
C ASP A 638 17.23 6.44 13.28
N ARG A 639 17.99 5.78 14.17
CA ARG A 639 17.80 5.84 15.63
C ARG A 639 18.48 7.06 16.29
N SER A 640 19.22 7.88 15.54
CA SER A 640 20.05 8.97 16.09
C SER A 640 19.30 10.31 16.32
N ARG A 641 18.05 10.25 16.78
CA ARG A 641 17.24 11.46 17.09
C ARG A 641 17.80 12.19 18.32
N GLY A 642 17.90 13.51 18.24
CA GLY A 642 18.41 14.39 19.31
C GLY A 642 19.89 14.78 19.19
N GLN A 643 20.60 14.33 18.16
CA GLN A 643 21.95 14.80 17.85
C GLN A 643 21.92 16.16 17.12
N LYS A 644 23.06 16.87 17.09
CA LYS A 644 23.22 18.08 16.27
C LYS A 644 23.84 17.71 14.92
N LEU A 645 23.46 18.45 13.88
CA LEU A 645 24.03 18.40 12.54
C LEU A 645 24.86 19.65 12.29
N SER A 646 25.91 19.52 11.48
CA SER A 646 26.72 20.66 11.05
C SER A 646 26.37 21.01 9.60
N VAL A 647 25.87 22.20 9.35
CA VAL A 647 25.61 22.72 8.01
C VAL A 647 26.78 23.60 7.59
N ARG A 648 27.34 23.34 6.42
CA ARG A 648 28.35 24.19 5.79
C ARG A 648 27.70 24.93 4.63
N LEU A 649 27.83 26.25 4.61
CA LEU A 649 27.27 27.09 3.57
C LEU A 649 28.25 28.16 3.12
N ASN A 650 28.17 28.52 1.84
CA ASN A 650 28.85 29.64 1.20
C ASN A 650 27.89 30.26 0.17
N VAL A 651 27.33 31.41 0.50
CA VAL A 651 26.30 32.09 -0.30
C VAL A 651 26.67 33.55 -0.50
N THR A 652 26.66 34.01 -1.75
CA THR A 652 26.98 35.38 -2.14
C THR A 652 25.73 36.16 -2.51
N PHE A 653 25.56 37.34 -1.93
CA PHE A 653 24.48 38.31 -2.18
C PHE A 653 25.08 39.59 -2.82
N PRO A 654 25.06 39.75 -4.15
CA PRO A 654 25.77 40.85 -4.83
C PRO A 654 25.20 42.27 -4.58
N HIS A 655 23.92 42.38 -4.21
CA HIS A 655 23.20 43.65 -4.07
C HIS A 655 22.67 43.91 -2.65
N VAL A 656 23.17 43.13 -1.67
CA VAL A 656 22.82 43.31 -0.25
C VAL A 656 24.09 43.47 0.58
N PRO A 657 24.30 44.64 1.21
CA PRO A 657 25.43 44.88 2.10
C PRO A 657 25.45 43.96 3.32
N CYS A 658 26.65 43.61 3.81
CA CYS A 658 26.79 42.67 4.94
C CYS A 658 26.14 43.14 6.24
N TYR A 659 26.06 44.46 6.48
CA TYR A 659 25.45 45.00 7.69
C TYR A 659 23.90 44.87 7.70
N LEU A 660 23.27 44.69 6.52
CA LEU A 660 21.83 44.49 6.39
C LEU A 660 21.43 43.01 6.46
N LEU A 661 22.36 42.07 6.25
CA LEU A 661 22.04 40.64 6.28
C LEU A 661 22.07 40.08 7.70
N SER A 662 20.98 39.43 8.09
CA SER A 662 20.91 38.56 9.28
C SER A 662 20.88 37.10 8.86
N LEU A 663 21.44 36.24 9.71
CA LEU A 663 21.34 34.78 9.57
C LEU A 663 20.70 34.23 10.84
N ASP A 664 19.51 33.67 10.70
CA ASP A 664 18.73 33.10 11.79
C ASP A 664 18.49 31.61 11.56
N VAL A 665 18.43 30.84 12.64
CA VAL A 665 18.08 29.42 12.62
C VAL A 665 16.89 29.20 13.54
N MET A 666 15.86 28.51 13.04
CA MET A 666 14.66 28.17 13.79
C MET A 666 14.33 26.70 13.62
N ASP A 667 13.97 26.01 14.70
CA ASP A 667 13.50 24.62 14.63
C ASP A 667 12.12 24.40 15.26
N ILE A 668 11.53 23.22 15.01
CA ILE A 668 10.20 22.86 15.54
C ILE A 668 10.18 22.67 17.07
N SER A 669 11.33 22.56 17.72
CA SER A 669 11.41 22.49 19.19
C SER A 669 11.29 23.87 19.83
N GLY A 670 11.30 24.93 19.02
CA GLY A 670 11.25 26.32 19.45
C GLY A 670 12.62 26.91 19.77
N GLU A 671 13.72 26.17 19.52
CA GLU A 671 15.07 26.72 19.64
C GLU A 671 15.32 27.69 18.48
N GLN A 672 15.72 28.91 18.82
CA GLN A 672 16.06 29.96 17.86
C GLN A 672 17.47 30.47 18.12
N GLN A 673 18.32 30.46 17.10
CA GLN A 673 19.62 31.12 17.11
C GLN A 673 19.54 32.34 16.19
N ARG A 674 19.64 33.55 16.77
CA ARG A 674 19.50 34.83 16.05
C ARG A 674 20.86 35.43 15.70
N ASP A 675 20.97 36.02 14.52
CA ASP A 675 22.18 36.65 13.96
C ASP A 675 23.45 35.85 14.25
N VAL A 676 23.46 34.58 13.83
CA VAL A 676 24.53 33.63 14.12
C VAL A 676 25.86 34.14 13.56
N SER A 677 26.69 34.70 14.42
CA SER A 677 28.02 35.20 14.08
C SER A 677 29.15 34.25 14.46
N HIS A 678 28.88 33.26 15.33
CA HIS A 678 29.89 32.29 15.75
C HIS A 678 30.12 31.25 14.64
N ASN A 679 31.34 31.19 14.10
CA ASN A 679 31.76 30.33 12.98
C ASN A 679 31.15 30.66 11.60
N VAL A 680 30.60 31.87 11.44
CA VAL A 680 30.13 32.41 10.17
C VAL A 680 30.84 33.73 9.89
N LEU A 681 31.45 33.84 8.71
CA LEU A 681 32.15 35.03 8.24
C LEU A 681 31.28 35.73 7.18
N LYS A 682 31.01 37.02 7.39
CA LYS A 682 30.37 37.91 6.41
C LYS A 682 31.48 38.76 5.77
N LYS A 683 31.84 38.47 4.52
CA LYS A 683 32.90 39.16 3.77
C LYS A 683 32.30 40.14 2.78
N ARG A 684 32.76 41.40 2.82
CA ARG A 684 32.32 42.46 1.90
C ARG A 684 32.86 42.20 0.49
N ILE A 685 32.01 42.37 -0.51
CA ILE A 685 32.35 42.17 -1.92
C ILE A 685 31.87 43.36 -2.75
N THR A 686 32.51 43.60 -3.87
CA THR A 686 32.01 44.56 -4.87
C THR A 686 30.75 44.01 -5.56
N LYS A 687 29.99 44.88 -6.23
CA LYS A 687 28.86 44.49 -7.12
C LYS A 687 29.23 43.45 -8.20
N THR A 688 30.52 43.36 -8.55
CA THR A 688 31.06 42.40 -9.52
C THR A 688 31.46 41.05 -8.90
N GLY A 689 31.24 40.86 -7.59
CA GLY A 689 31.56 39.62 -6.88
C GLY A 689 33.04 39.45 -6.52
N VAL A 690 33.82 40.53 -6.58
CA VAL A 690 35.24 40.49 -6.20
C VAL A 690 35.38 40.84 -4.73
N ASP A 691 36.18 40.04 -4.03
CA ASP A 691 36.55 40.30 -2.64
C ASP A 691 37.20 41.68 -2.49
N MET A 692 36.65 42.52 -1.61
CA MET A 692 37.30 43.77 -1.26
C MET A 692 38.59 43.46 -0.47
N PRO A 693 39.74 44.05 -0.85
CA PRO A 693 40.98 43.87 -0.10
C PRO A 693 40.77 44.32 1.35
N ALA A 694 41.32 43.57 2.31
CA ALA A 694 41.31 43.85 3.74
C ALA A 694 42.11 45.13 4.05
N THR A 695 41.62 46.26 3.58
CA THR A 695 42.17 47.59 3.79
C THR A 695 41.27 48.24 4.81
N ARG A 696 41.66 48.18 6.10
CA ARG A 696 41.00 48.84 7.24
C ARG A 696 39.48 48.56 7.38
N GLY A 697 39.04 47.32 7.18
CA GLY A 697 37.60 47.00 7.19
C GLY A 697 37.17 45.77 7.99
N GLU A 698 38.08 44.89 8.43
CA GLU A 698 37.73 43.72 9.26
C GLU A 698 37.42 44.09 10.72
N ASP A 699 37.59 45.36 11.08
CA ASP A 699 37.59 45.85 12.45
C ASP A 699 36.71 47.11 12.62
N LEU A 700 35.55 47.17 11.97
CA LEU A 700 34.57 48.22 12.30
C LEU A 700 34.19 48.18 13.79
N ARG A 701 34.15 46.98 14.40
CA ARG A 701 34.05 46.84 15.87
C ARG A 701 35.25 47.47 16.56
N ASN A 702 36.48 47.08 16.25
CA ASN A 702 37.65 47.63 16.96
C ASN A 702 37.91 49.12 16.68
N GLU A 703 37.49 49.71 15.55
CA GLU A 703 37.58 51.17 15.32
C GLU A 703 36.45 51.95 16.02
N ILE A 704 35.24 51.40 16.06
CA ILE A 704 34.10 51.99 16.80
C ILE A 704 34.30 51.82 18.31
N ASP A 705 34.81 50.68 18.77
CA ASP A 705 35.19 50.39 20.15
C ASP A 705 36.37 51.28 20.58
N LYS A 706 37.35 51.54 19.70
CA LYS A 706 38.42 52.53 19.96
C LYS A 706 37.90 53.97 20.01
N LEU A 707 36.90 54.34 19.21
CA LEU A 707 36.24 55.65 19.26
C LEU A 707 35.35 55.79 20.51
N ALA A 708 34.71 54.71 20.95
CA ALA A 708 33.95 54.63 22.18
C ALA A 708 34.86 54.67 23.43
N GLU A 709 36.04 54.04 23.38
CA GLU A 709 37.10 54.12 24.40
C GLU A 709 37.75 55.52 24.48
N GLN A 710 37.72 56.29 23.39
CA GLN A 710 38.16 57.70 23.37
C GLN A 710 37.16 58.66 24.03
N ARG A 711 35.95 58.21 24.38
CA ARG A 711 34.96 59.02 25.10
C ARG A 711 35.41 59.22 26.56
N ALA A 712 35.32 60.45 27.06
CA ALA A 712 35.82 60.85 28.37
C ALA A 712 35.29 59.94 29.50
N SER A 713 36.12 59.65 30.50
CA SER A 713 35.74 58.86 31.68
C SER A 713 34.54 59.51 32.39
N GLY A 714 33.34 58.98 32.19
CA GLY A 714 32.07 59.53 32.70
C GLY A 714 31.00 59.85 31.65
N TYR A 715 31.24 59.61 30.36
CA TYR A 715 30.20 59.73 29.33
C TYR A 715 29.11 58.66 29.52
N CYS A 716 27.85 59.09 29.57
CA CYS A 716 26.66 58.25 29.64
C CYS A 716 25.67 58.74 28.58
N GLY A 717 25.67 58.08 27.42
CA GLY A 717 24.79 58.45 26.32
C GLY A 717 23.34 58.04 26.58
N SER A 718 22.39 58.87 26.11
CA SER A 718 20.96 58.56 26.17
C SER A 718 20.62 57.37 25.26
N CYS A 719 19.78 56.46 25.74
CA CYS A 719 19.20 55.39 24.93
C CYS A 719 17.95 55.85 24.15
N TYR A 720 17.63 57.16 24.15
CA TYR A 720 16.50 57.77 23.41
C TYR A 720 15.14 57.08 23.64
N GLY A 721 14.93 56.60 24.86
CA GLY A 721 13.71 55.89 25.24
C GLY A 721 13.68 54.41 24.85
N GLY A 722 14.78 53.82 24.34
CA GLY A 722 14.96 52.38 24.20
C GLY A 722 15.03 51.64 25.55
N GLN A 723 15.15 50.31 25.52
CA GLN A 723 15.36 49.52 26.74
C GLN A 723 16.81 49.70 27.20
N GLU A 724 17.00 50.28 28.38
CA GLU A 724 18.35 50.54 28.91
C GLU A 724 19.09 49.22 29.24
N PRO A 725 20.37 49.10 28.87
CA PRO A 725 21.22 47.96 29.25
C PRO A 725 21.53 47.98 30.76
N GLU A 726 22.12 46.90 31.30
CA GLU A 726 22.48 46.82 32.72
C GLU A 726 23.42 47.94 33.20
N SER A 727 24.19 48.54 32.29
CA SER A 727 25.05 49.71 32.53
C SER A 727 24.29 51.04 32.63
N GLY A 728 23.00 51.09 32.29
CA GLY A 728 22.13 52.27 32.35
C GLY A 728 22.40 53.34 31.28
N CYS A 729 23.42 53.17 30.44
CA CYS A 729 23.86 54.14 29.44
C CYS A 729 24.06 53.47 28.08
N CYS A 730 23.66 54.15 27.00
CA CYS A 730 23.95 53.73 25.63
C CYS A 730 25.09 54.56 25.06
N ASN A 731 26.29 54.01 25.14
CA ASN A 731 27.55 54.68 24.83
C ASN A 731 28.05 54.42 23.41
N SER A 732 27.31 53.73 22.55
CA SER A 732 27.62 53.58 21.12
C SER A 732 26.34 53.60 20.28
N CYS A 733 26.46 53.91 18.98
CA CYS A 733 25.31 53.84 18.06
C CYS A 733 24.69 52.43 18.04
N GLU A 734 25.52 51.39 18.16
CA GLU A 734 25.08 49.99 18.21
C GLU A 734 24.33 49.67 19.50
N GLU A 735 24.73 50.23 20.65
CA GLU A 735 23.99 50.08 21.91
C GLU A 735 22.62 50.77 21.87
N VAL A 736 22.52 51.97 21.27
CA VAL A 736 21.21 52.64 21.08
C VAL A 736 20.32 51.80 20.17
N ARG A 737 20.88 51.24 19.09
CA ARG A 737 20.16 50.35 18.17
C ARG A 737 19.72 49.05 18.84
N GLN A 738 20.56 48.47 19.69
CA GLN A 738 20.23 47.28 20.48
C GLN A 738 19.09 47.60 21.47
N ALA A 739 19.18 48.73 22.18
CA ALA A 739 18.13 49.19 23.09
C ALA A 739 16.77 49.41 22.39
N TYR A 740 16.77 49.90 21.14
CA TYR A 740 15.56 50.00 20.32
C TYR A 740 15.04 48.62 19.92
N THR A 741 15.93 47.72 19.50
CA THR A 741 15.59 46.35 19.09
C THR A 741 14.97 45.56 20.25
N ASP A 742 15.54 45.66 21.45
CA ASP A 742 15.04 45.00 22.66
C ASP A 742 13.67 45.55 23.10
N LYS A 743 13.37 46.81 22.77
CA LYS A 743 12.07 47.44 22.96
C LYS A 743 11.08 47.20 21.80
N GLY A 744 11.52 46.55 20.73
CA GLY A 744 10.73 46.27 19.53
C GLY A 744 10.47 47.49 18.64
N TRP A 745 11.38 48.47 18.66
CA TRP A 745 11.32 49.68 17.83
C TRP A 745 12.25 49.55 16.61
N SER A 746 11.83 50.10 15.47
CA SER A 746 12.64 50.18 14.26
C SER A 746 13.68 51.29 14.36
N PHE A 747 14.88 51.05 13.83
CA PHE A 747 15.97 52.01 13.83
C PHE A 747 15.98 52.83 12.53
N GLY A 748 15.05 53.80 12.44
CA GLY A 748 14.77 54.50 11.18
C GLY A 748 15.57 55.79 10.90
N ASN A 749 16.07 56.49 11.93
CA ASN A 749 16.72 57.80 11.75
C ASN A 749 18.02 57.93 12.56
N PRO A 750 19.16 57.42 12.04
CA PRO A 750 20.46 57.54 12.70
C PRO A 750 20.96 58.98 12.79
N ASP A 751 20.50 59.88 11.92
CA ASP A 751 20.93 61.30 11.90
C ASP A 751 20.41 62.11 13.09
N GLY A 752 19.45 61.56 13.86
CA GLY A 752 18.92 62.15 15.09
C GLY A 752 19.60 61.67 16.38
N ILE A 753 20.60 60.79 16.27
CA ILE A 753 21.27 60.13 17.39
C ILE A 753 22.73 60.58 17.43
N GLU A 754 23.12 61.26 18.52
CA GLU A 754 24.45 61.87 18.69
C GLU A 754 25.56 60.83 18.49
N GLN A 755 25.42 59.67 19.12
CA GLN A 755 26.37 58.56 19.02
C GLN A 755 26.59 58.12 17.56
N CYS A 756 25.54 58.11 16.75
CA CYS A 756 25.59 57.67 15.34
C CYS A 756 26.16 58.71 14.39
N VAL A 757 25.86 60.00 14.64
CA VAL A 757 26.40 61.11 13.85
C VAL A 757 27.91 61.24 14.07
N GLU A 758 28.36 61.16 15.32
CA GLU A 758 29.79 61.24 15.67
C GLU A 758 30.59 60.03 15.18
N GLU A 759 29.99 58.83 15.23
CA GLU A 759 30.63 57.60 14.73
C GLU A 759 30.69 57.53 13.19
N GLY A 760 30.12 58.54 12.50
CA GLY A 760 30.04 58.60 11.04
C GLY A 760 29.18 57.49 10.46
N TRP A 761 28.17 57.03 11.20
CA TRP A 761 27.37 55.85 10.87
C TRP A 761 26.63 56.03 9.53
N SER A 762 26.01 57.19 9.32
CA SER A 762 25.29 57.51 8.08
C SER A 762 26.19 57.60 6.85
N ASP A 763 27.43 58.03 7.00
CA ASP A 763 28.40 58.10 5.90
C ASP A 763 28.94 56.71 5.57
N LYS A 764 29.23 55.89 6.60
CA LYS A 764 29.61 54.48 6.44
C LYS A 764 28.52 53.62 5.78
N LEU A 765 27.24 53.94 6.03
CA LEU A 765 26.09 53.29 5.39
C LEU A 765 26.02 53.63 3.88
N LYS A 766 26.27 54.88 3.51
CA LYS A 766 26.29 55.34 2.11
C LYS A 766 27.47 54.77 1.34
N ASP A 767 28.65 54.70 1.96
CA ASP A 767 29.85 54.12 1.36
C ASP A 767 29.68 52.61 1.06
N GLN A 768 28.84 51.93 1.84
CA GLN A 768 28.55 50.50 1.70
C GLN A 768 27.29 50.20 0.87
N ALA A 769 26.59 51.22 0.37
CA ALA A 769 25.32 51.02 -0.33
C ALA A 769 25.51 50.12 -1.56
N ASP A 770 26.48 50.41 -2.41
CA ASP A 770 26.73 49.69 -3.68
C ASP A 770 27.50 48.37 -3.53
N GLU A 771 27.66 47.86 -2.30
CA GLU A 771 28.39 46.64 -1.98
C GLU A 771 27.49 45.42 -1.82
N GLY A 772 28.08 44.23 -1.98
CA GLY A 772 27.45 42.96 -1.68
C GLY A 772 28.08 42.26 -0.47
N CYS A 773 27.56 41.09 -0.14
CA CYS A 773 28.07 40.26 0.96
C CYS A 773 28.22 38.79 0.57
N ASN A 774 29.37 38.20 0.91
CA ASN A 774 29.54 36.75 0.94
C ASN A 774 29.38 36.24 2.38
N VAL A 775 28.44 35.33 2.59
CA VAL A 775 28.19 34.67 3.87
C VAL A 775 28.73 33.24 3.77
N SER A 776 29.82 32.96 4.48
CA SER A 776 30.44 31.63 4.48
C SER A 776 30.75 31.15 5.89
N GLY A 777 30.48 29.87 6.17
CA GLY A 777 30.68 29.36 7.52
C GLY A 777 30.09 27.99 7.80
N ARG A 778 30.13 27.62 9.08
CA ARG A 778 29.54 26.38 9.59
C ARG A 778 28.57 26.68 10.73
N ILE A 779 27.40 26.08 10.66
CA ILE A 779 26.31 26.29 11.62
C ILE A 779 25.93 24.95 12.23
N ARG A 780 25.74 24.92 13.55
CA ARG A 780 25.23 23.73 14.24
C ARG A 780 23.72 23.85 14.45
N VAL A 781 22.98 22.94 13.84
CA VAL A 781 21.52 22.86 13.91
C VAL A 781 21.10 21.56 14.59
N ASN A 782 19.92 21.52 15.20
CA ASN A 782 19.39 20.28 15.74
C ASN A 782 18.97 19.34 14.60
N LYS A 783 19.13 18.02 14.78
CA LYS A 783 18.67 16.99 13.84
C LYS A 783 17.15 16.78 13.96
N VAL A 784 16.40 17.85 13.73
CA VAL A 784 14.93 17.91 13.68
C VAL A 784 14.52 18.80 12.50
N ILE A 785 13.22 18.94 12.27
CA ILE A 785 12.72 19.84 11.23
C ILE A 785 13.07 21.29 11.61
N GLY A 786 13.64 22.05 10.68
CA GLY A 786 14.05 23.42 10.92
C GLY A 786 14.22 24.26 9.66
N SER A 787 14.63 25.52 9.84
CA SER A 787 14.77 26.52 8.80
C SER A 787 15.98 27.40 9.09
N ILE A 788 16.86 27.56 8.10
CA ILE A 788 17.94 28.55 8.11
C ILE A 788 17.46 29.73 7.26
N GLN A 789 17.39 30.91 7.84
CA GLN A 789 16.80 32.10 7.24
C GLN A 789 17.89 33.14 7.06
N ILE A 790 18.13 33.56 5.82
CA ILE A 790 18.98 34.70 5.50
C ILE A 790 18.07 35.82 5.02
N SER A 791 18.05 36.92 5.73
CA SER A 791 17.06 37.97 5.55
C SER A 791 17.65 39.37 5.67
N PRO A 792 17.04 40.38 5.03
CA PRO A 792 17.39 41.76 5.27
C PRO A 792 16.82 42.22 6.63
N GLY A 793 17.61 43.00 7.38
CA GLY A 793 17.25 43.51 8.70
C GLY A 793 17.51 42.53 9.84
N ARG A 794 17.62 43.04 11.08
CA ARG A 794 17.71 42.19 12.28
C ARG A 794 16.33 41.71 12.70
N SER A 795 16.25 40.47 13.16
CA SER A 795 15.04 39.90 13.74
C SER A 795 14.89 40.31 15.21
N TYR A 796 13.69 40.71 15.60
CA TYR A 796 13.32 41.00 16.98
C TYR A 796 11.99 40.33 17.32
N GLN A 797 11.75 40.12 18.62
CA GLN A 797 10.56 39.41 19.09
C GLN A 797 9.66 40.38 19.85
N ALA A 798 8.41 40.51 19.41
CA ALA A 798 7.37 41.22 20.14
C ALA A 798 6.22 40.25 20.44
N GLY A 799 6.15 39.78 21.70
CA GLY A 799 5.22 38.72 22.11
C GLY A 799 5.56 37.36 21.49
N SER A 800 4.59 36.69 20.88
CA SER A 800 4.74 35.37 20.24
C SER A 800 5.10 35.42 18.75
N ARG A 801 5.40 36.60 18.20
CA ARG A 801 5.74 36.78 16.78
C ARG A 801 7.15 37.38 16.61
N THR A 802 7.88 36.86 15.63
CA THR A 802 9.17 37.39 15.17
C THR A 802 8.92 38.42 14.08
N PHE A 803 9.48 39.62 14.24
CA PHE A 803 9.43 40.72 13.29
C PHE A 803 10.83 40.99 12.74
N GLN A 804 10.93 41.51 11.53
CA GLN A 804 12.18 41.96 10.91
C GLN A 804 12.12 43.47 10.70
N ASP A 805 13.21 44.16 11.06
CA ASP A 805 13.35 45.59 10.75
C ASP A 805 13.77 45.76 9.28
N LEU A 806 12.78 45.77 8.39
CA LEU A 806 12.97 45.92 6.95
C LEU A 806 13.11 47.39 6.52
N VAL A 807 12.90 48.34 7.44
CA VAL A 807 12.88 49.78 7.11
C VAL A 807 14.18 50.22 6.44
N PRO A 808 15.39 49.83 6.91
CA PRO A 808 16.65 50.20 6.25
C PRO A 808 16.81 49.62 4.84
N TYR A 809 16.27 48.44 4.59
CA TYR A 809 16.38 47.73 3.30
C TYR A 809 15.37 48.22 2.25
N LEU A 810 14.24 48.78 2.69
CA LEU A 810 13.18 49.31 1.82
C LEU A 810 13.27 50.83 1.64
N ARG A 811 14.36 51.48 2.05
CA ARG A 811 14.56 52.93 1.82
C ARG A 811 14.79 53.18 0.32
N ASP A 812 14.20 54.26 -0.18
CA ASP A 812 14.38 54.70 -1.56
C ASP A 812 15.56 55.70 -1.60
N ASP A 813 16.78 55.18 -1.46
CA ASP A 813 18.04 55.94 -1.38
C ASP A 813 18.82 55.99 -2.71
N GLY A 814 18.21 55.50 -3.80
CA GLY A 814 18.80 55.47 -5.14
C GLY A 814 19.53 54.17 -5.49
N ASN A 815 19.65 53.22 -4.56
CA ASN A 815 20.22 51.90 -4.81
C ASN A 815 19.14 50.80 -4.80
N PRO A 816 18.87 50.12 -5.92
CA PRO A 816 17.87 49.05 -5.95
C PRO A 816 18.43 47.78 -5.28
N HIS A 817 18.12 47.60 -4.00
CA HIS A 817 18.39 46.33 -3.32
C HIS A 817 17.56 45.20 -3.93
N ASP A 818 18.19 44.06 -4.21
CA ASP A 818 17.53 42.83 -4.59
C ASP A 818 18.16 41.64 -3.85
N PHE A 819 17.37 40.58 -3.65
CA PHE A 819 17.81 39.39 -2.92
C PHE A 819 18.40 38.31 -3.85
N SER A 820 18.98 38.73 -4.98
CA SER A 820 19.69 37.82 -5.88
C SER A 820 20.89 37.22 -5.16
N HIS A 821 21.13 35.93 -5.36
CA HIS A 821 22.23 35.25 -4.69
C HIS A 821 22.78 34.06 -5.48
N ILE A 822 24.01 33.69 -5.13
CA ILE A 822 24.75 32.58 -5.71
C ILE A 822 25.14 31.64 -4.58
N ILE A 823 24.68 30.39 -4.64
CA ILE A 823 25.04 29.36 -3.69
C ILE A 823 26.28 28.64 -4.23
N HIS A 824 27.43 28.85 -3.60
CA HIS A 824 28.69 28.23 -4.01
C HIS A 824 28.86 26.83 -3.43
N GLU A 825 28.50 26.65 -2.16
CA GLU A 825 28.61 25.38 -1.44
C GLU A 825 27.47 25.30 -0.42
N PHE A 826 26.71 24.22 -0.42
CA PHE A 826 25.73 23.94 0.64
C PHE A 826 25.68 22.44 0.93
N LEU A 827 26.07 22.03 2.14
CA LEU A 827 26.08 20.62 2.51
C LEU A 827 25.86 20.37 4.01
N PHE A 828 25.31 19.20 4.30
CA PHE A 828 25.15 18.68 5.66
C PHE A 828 26.30 17.72 5.98
N MET A 829 26.99 17.97 7.09
CA MET A 829 28.13 17.18 7.57
C MET A 829 27.76 16.41 8.84
N ALA A 830 28.28 15.20 8.95
CA ALA A 830 28.31 14.46 10.20
C ALA A 830 29.50 14.87 11.08
N ASP A 831 29.44 14.62 12.38
CA ASP A 831 30.56 14.89 13.30
C ASP A 831 31.84 14.11 12.92
N ASP A 832 31.69 12.93 12.32
CA ASP A 832 32.82 12.12 11.81
C ASP A 832 33.63 12.82 10.71
N GLU A 833 33.00 13.71 9.94
CA GLU A 833 33.62 14.45 8.83
C GLU A 833 34.44 15.66 9.29
N TYR A 834 34.53 15.92 10.61
CA TYR A 834 35.50 16.85 11.16
C TYR A 834 36.94 16.33 11.06
N ASN A 835 37.13 15.00 10.99
CA ASN A 835 38.44 14.42 10.79
C ASN A 835 38.79 14.42 9.28
N PRO A 836 39.87 15.11 8.85
CA PRO A 836 40.23 15.21 7.43
C PRO A 836 40.40 13.86 6.73
N LYS A 837 40.90 12.84 7.46
CA LYS A 837 41.06 11.49 6.92
C LYS A 837 39.73 10.80 6.68
N LYS A 838 38.77 10.91 7.61
CA LYS A 838 37.43 10.33 7.46
C LYS A 838 36.62 11.06 6.39
N ALA A 839 36.76 12.38 6.31
CA ALA A 839 36.11 13.20 5.30
C ALA A 839 36.56 12.82 3.87
N GLN A 840 37.87 12.60 3.66
CA GLN A 840 38.38 12.17 2.36
C GLN A 840 37.82 10.80 1.95
N ILE A 841 37.77 9.85 2.88
CA ILE A 841 37.23 8.52 2.59
C ILE A 841 35.72 8.58 2.29
N GLY A 842 34.97 9.38 3.03
CA GLY A 842 33.54 9.63 2.74
C GLY A 842 33.34 10.22 1.34
N LYS A 843 34.20 11.15 0.92
CA LYS A 843 34.17 11.76 -0.41
C LYS A 843 34.50 10.76 -1.53
N ASP A 844 35.55 9.97 -1.36
CA ASP A 844 35.95 8.95 -2.34
C ASP A 844 34.83 7.90 -2.53
N MET A 845 34.16 7.50 -1.43
CA MET A 845 33.02 6.58 -1.49
C MET A 845 31.82 7.20 -2.22
N LYS A 846 31.46 8.45 -1.91
CA LYS A 846 30.41 9.18 -2.62
C LYS A 846 30.70 9.27 -4.13
N GLN A 847 31.96 9.47 -4.51
CA GLN A 847 32.38 9.54 -5.91
C GLN A 847 32.27 8.18 -6.62
N ARG A 848 32.69 7.08 -5.99
CA ARG A 848 32.52 5.72 -6.54
C ARG A 848 31.07 5.35 -6.78
N MET A 849 30.16 5.92 -5.99
CA MET A 849 28.72 5.67 -6.05
C MET A 849 27.95 6.67 -6.93
N GLY A 850 28.63 7.66 -7.54
CA GLY A 850 27.98 8.66 -8.39
C GLY A 850 27.07 9.64 -7.64
N ILE A 851 27.32 9.87 -6.34
CA ILE A 851 26.52 10.73 -5.45
C ILE A 851 27.35 11.90 -4.87
N ALA A 852 28.34 12.36 -5.62
CA ALA A 852 29.29 13.38 -5.15
C ALA A 852 28.75 14.81 -5.22
N ASP A 853 27.74 15.06 -6.04
CA ASP A 853 27.24 16.42 -6.32
C ASP A 853 26.13 16.80 -5.34
N ASN A 854 26.24 17.96 -4.67
CA ASN A 854 25.17 18.48 -3.84
C ASN A 854 24.18 19.28 -4.70
N PRO A 855 22.85 19.12 -4.51
CA PRO A 855 21.85 19.74 -5.38
C PRO A 855 21.82 21.28 -5.44
N LEU A 856 22.39 21.97 -4.45
CA LEU A 856 22.40 23.45 -4.40
C LEU A 856 23.74 24.06 -4.78
N ASP A 857 24.78 23.26 -5.04
CA ASP A 857 26.09 23.79 -5.40
C ASP A 857 26.02 24.42 -6.80
N GLY A 858 26.39 25.70 -6.90
CA GLY A 858 26.37 26.48 -8.15
C GLY A 858 25.01 27.06 -8.54
N VAL A 859 23.99 27.01 -7.67
CA VAL A 859 22.67 27.58 -7.98
C VAL A 859 22.71 29.11 -7.95
N GLU A 860 22.27 29.74 -9.04
CA GLU A 860 22.11 31.19 -9.16
C GLU A 860 20.63 31.58 -9.15
N ALA A 861 20.24 32.45 -8.22
CA ALA A 861 18.91 33.03 -8.11
C ALA A 861 18.97 34.53 -8.42
N LYS A 862 18.16 35.01 -9.37
CA LYS A 862 18.18 36.41 -9.84
C LYS A 862 16.80 37.03 -9.78
N THR A 863 16.73 38.27 -9.27
CA THR A 863 15.51 39.09 -9.23
C THR A 863 15.89 40.56 -9.31
N THR A 864 14.98 41.40 -9.79
CA THR A 864 15.12 42.86 -9.81
C THR A 864 14.24 43.54 -8.76
N LYS A 865 13.54 42.76 -7.93
CA LYS A 865 12.57 43.23 -6.95
C LYS A 865 13.14 43.15 -5.53
N ALA A 866 13.03 44.24 -4.78
CA ALA A 866 13.45 44.30 -3.38
C ALA A 866 12.66 43.33 -2.49
N THR A 867 11.35 43.21 -2.69
CA THR A 867 10.47 42.34 -1.89
C THR A 867 10.25 40.99 -2.56
N TYR A 868 11.29 40.16 -2.59
CA TYR A 868 11.26 38.83 -3.18
C TYR A 868 11.72 37.77 -2.16
N MET A 869 11.08 36.60 -2.19
CA MET A 869 11.32 35.51 -1.26
C MET A 869 11.73 34.25 -2.01
N TYR A 870 12.89 33.69 -1.66
CA TYR A 870 13.39 32.40 -2.13
C TYR A 870 13.24 31.35 -1.03
N GLN A 871 12.63 30.21 -1.33
CA GLN A 871 12.47 29.11 -0.40
C GLN A 871 13.04 27.83 -1.00
N TYR A 872 14.01 27.24 -0.32
CA TYR A 872 14.59 25.95 -0.62
C TYR A 872 14.10 24.95 0.42
N PHE A 873 13.36 23.94 -0.02
CA PHE A 873 12.95 22.81 0.83
C PHE A 873 13.93 21.66 0.62
N LEU A 874 14.62 21.29 1.69
CA LEU A 874 15.70 20.33 1.74
C LEU A 874 15.25 19.08 2.48
N LYS A 875 15.31 17.92 1.84
CA LYS A 875 15.02 16.65 2.51
C LYS A 875 16.33 15.92 2.79
N VAL A 876 16.74 15.92 4.06
CA VAL A 876 18.03 15.39 4.50
C VAL A 876 17.90 13.91 4.85
N VAL A 877 18.78 13.08 4.33
CA VAL A 877 18.85 11.63 4.57
C VAL A 877 20.20 11.31 5.19
N SER A 878 20.20 10.55 6.28
CA SER A 878 21.43 10.06 6.88
C SER A 878 22.00 8.91 6.04
N THR A 879 23.30 8.91 5.81
CA THR A 879 23.99 7.88 5.05
C THR A 879 25.17 7.34 5.86
N GLN A 880 25.33 6.03 5.90
CA GLN A 880 26.42 5.35 6.59
C GLN A 880 27.15 4.42 5.62
N PHE A 881 28.47 4.55 5.55
CA PHE A 881 29.34 3.61 4.84
C PHE A 881 29.95 2.62 5.82
N ARG A 882 29.82 1.32 5.56
CA ARG A 882 30.45 0.23 6.30
C ARG A 882 31.46 -0.47 5.39
N MET A 883 32.72 -0.49 5.81
CA MET A 883 33.80 -1.13 5.06
C MET A 883 33.97 -2.59 5.47
N LEU A 884 34.64 -3.37 4.60
CA LEU A 884 35.03 -4.75 4.91
C LEU A 884 35.91 -4.86 6.17
N GLU A 885 36.67 -3.81 6.49
CA GLU A 885 37.53 -3.72 7.68
C GLU A 885 36.76 -3.44 8.99
N GLY A 886 35.42 -3.30 8.93
CA GLY A 886 34.58 -2.98 10.08
C GLY A 886 34.56 -1.49 10.47
N LYS A 887 35.19 -0.62 9.67
CA LYS A 887 35.14 0.84 9.86
C LYS A 887 33.82 1.40 9.36
N THR A 888 33.22 2.29 10.14
CA THR A 888 31.97 2.99 9.81
C THR A 888 32.21 4.49 9.64
N ILE A 889 31.60 5.09 8.62
CA ILE A 889 31.64 6.52 8.34
C ILE A 889 30.22 7.01 8.17
N ASN A 890 29.80 7.96 9.00
CA ASN A 890 28.52 8.63 8.87
C ASN A 890 28.66 9.90 8.03
N THR A 891 27.66 10.19 7.21
CA THR A 891 27.56 11.37 6.37
C THR A 891 26.08 11.66 6.10
N HIS A 892 25.79 12.77 5.42
CA HIS A 892 24.44 13.13 5.02
C HIS A 892 24.36 13.38 3.51
N GLN A 893 23.16 13.16 2.99
CA GLN A 893 22.74 13.53 1.64
C GLN A 893 21.46 14.34 1.77
N TYR A 894 21.15 15.14 0.75
CA TYR A 894 19.87 15.82 0.73
C TYR A 894 19.37 15.99 -0.71
N SER A 895 18.06 16.11 -0.86
CA SER A 895 17.43 16.61 -2.09
C SER A 895 16.88 18.02 -1.86
N SER A 896 16.78 18.82 -2.91
CA SER A 896 16.29 20.20 -2.83
C SER A 896 15.14 20.43 -3.80
N THR A 897 14.13 21.18 -3.35
CA THR A 897 13.09 21.77 -4.21
C THR A 897 13.00 23.26 -3.94
N GLN A 898 12.94 24.06 -4.99
CA GLN A 898 12.95 25.53 -4.89
C GLN A 898 11.57 26.12 -5.17
N PHE A 899 11.24 27.17 -4.44
CA PHE A 899 10.02 27.96 -4.60
C PHE A 899 10.36 29.43 -4.48
N GLU A 900 9.73 30.25 -5.31
CA GLU A 900 9.98 31.68 -5.38
C GLU A 900 8.67 32.45 -5.28
N ARG A 901 8.68 33.56 -4.54
CA ARG A 901 7.50 34.40 -4.35
C ARG A 901 7.85 35.87 -4.43
N ASP A 902 7.15 36.55 -5.34
CA ASP A 902 7.08 37.99 -5.38
C ASP A 902 6.07 38.50 -4.35
N LEU A 903 6.54 39.26 -3.36
CA LEU A 903 5.70 39.77 -2.27
C LEU A 903 4.99 41.08 -2.62
N THR A 904 5.26 41.69 -3.79
CA THR A 904 4.54 42.91 -4.24
C THR A 904 3.12 42.62 -4.72
N LYS A 905 2.86 41.40 -5.21
CA LYS A 905 1.57 41.01 -5.79
C LYS A 905 0.65 40.39 -4.74
N PHE A 906 0.03 41.23 -3.92
CA PHE A 906 -0.85 40.75 -2.84
C PHE A 906 -2.27 40.34 -3.27
N ASN A 907 -2.64 40.36 -4.56
CA ASN A 907 -4.03 40.10 -4.93
C ASN A 907 -4.37 39.66 -6.37
N GLU A 908 -3.42 39.19 -7.19
CA GLU A 908 -3.77 38.69 -8.54
C GLU A 908 -3.42 37.22 -8.71
N GLY A 909 -4.47 36.43 -8.94
CA GLY A 909 -4.40 35.03 -9.28
C GLY A 909 -3.75 34.78 -10.65
N GLU A 910 -3.50 33.49 -10.87
CA GLU A 910 -3.01 32.86 -12.11
C GLU A 910 -1.56 33.17 -12.51
N ASN A 911 -0.63 32.46 -11.85
CA ASN A 911 0.59 32.03 -12.55
C ASN A 911 0.28 30.77 -13.37
N LYS A 912 0.78 30.72 -14.61
CA LYS A 912 0.60 29.65 -15.61
C LYS A 912 1.18 28.27 -15.24
N GLN A 913 1.36 27.97 -13.95
CA GLN A 913 2.00 26.74 -13.46
C GLN A 913 1.17 25.97 -12.41
N GLY A 914 -0.10 26.32 -12.18
CA GLY A 914 -1.07 25.40 -11.57
C GLY A 914 -0.80 24.94 -10.13
N VAL A 915 -0.03 25.67 -9.34
CA VAL A 915 0.18 25.35 -7.92
C VAL A 915 -0.86 26.09 -7.07
N PHE A 916 -1.74 25.34 -6.41
CA PHE A 916 -2.66 25.86 -5.39
C PHE A 916 -1.85 26.43 -4.21
N THR A 917 -1.93 27.73 -3.96
CA THR A 917 -1.44 28.35 -2.73
C THR A 917 -2.62 28.81 -1.89
N GLN A 918 -2.81 28.17 -0.74
CA GLN A 918 -3.75 28.62 0.29
C GLN A 918 -3.15 29.89 0.94
N HIS A 919 -3.75 31.06 0.67
CA HIS A 919 -3.28 32.34 1.20
C HIS A 919 -3.67 32.50 2.68
N GLY A 920 -2.68 32.65 3.55
CA GLY A 920 -2.93 32.94 4.97
C GLY A 920 -1.78 33.58 5.78
N VAL A 921 -0.56 33.71 5.25
CA VAL A 921 0.56 34.29 6.01
C VAL A 921 1.37 35.27 5.14
N ALA A 922 1.57 36.48 5.67
CA ALA A 922 2.49 37.48 5.11
C ALA A 922 3.92 36.95 5.23
N GLY A 923 4.65 36.86 4.11
CA GLY A 923 6.07 36.50 4.10
C GLY A 923 6.96 37.75 4.09
N SER A 924 8.22 37.63 4.51
CA SER A 924 9.24 38.68 4.39
C SER A 924 10.28 38.31 3.33
N PRO A 925 10.91 39.31 2.66
CA PRO A 925 11.96 39.05 1.68
C PRO A 925 13.14 38.31 2.32
N GLY A 926 13.79 37.44 1.57
CA GLY A 926 14.90 36.63 2.08
C GLY A 926 15.08 35.29 1.36
N ALA A 927 16.13 34.56 1.73
CA ALA A 927 16.43 33.20 1.31
C ALA A 927 16.25 32.24 2.50
N TYR A 928 15.32 31.31 2.36
CA TYR A 928 14.89 30.40 3.42
C TYR A 928 15.24 28.96 3.03
N PHE A 929 16.12 28.32 3.80
CA PHE A 929 16.50 26.92 3.64
C PHE A 929 15.78 26.07 4.68
N ASN A 930 14.60 25.58 4.33
CA ASN A 930 13.77 24.73 5.17
C ASN A 930 14.23 23.29 5.04
N PHE A 931 14.70 22.66 6.11
CA PHE A 931 15.19 21.28 6.09
C PHE A 931 14.33 20.33 6.91
N GLU A 932 14.06 19.16 6.36
CA GLU A 932 13.33 18.06 7.00
C GLU A 932 14.24 16.83 7.08
N ILE A 933 14.37 16.25 8.27
CA ILE A 933 15.18 15.05 8.49
C ILE A 933 14.35 13.80 8.20
N SER A 934 14.77 13.01 7.21
CA SER A 934 14.18 11.72 6.89
C SER A 934 14.40 10.72 8.03
N PRO A 935 13.40 9.91 8.41
CA PRO A 935 13.58 8.84 9.39
C PRO A 935 14.39 7.64 8.86
N ILE A 936 14.91 7.76 7.63
CA ILE A 936 15.66 6.73 6.92
C ILE A 936 17.17 6.97 7.07
N LEU A 937 17.88 5.90 7.41
CA LEU A 937 19.32 5.75 7.34
C LEU A 937 19.66 4.82 6.16
N VAL A 938 20.36 5.34 5.15
CA VAL A 938 20.87 4.55 4.04
C VAL A 938 22.23 3.99 4.44
N VAL A 939 22.34 2.68 4.55
CA VAL A 939 23.59 1.99 4.91
C VAL A 939 24.15 1.31 3.66
N HIS A 940 25.29 1.80 3.20
CA HIS A 940 26.09 1.17 2.14
C HIS A 940 27.15 0.29 2.79
N SER A 941 27.00 -1.03 2.66
CA SER A 941 27.96 -1.99 3.19
C SER A 941 28.76 -2.59 2.05
N GLU A 942 30.08 -2.50 2.14
CA GLU A 942 30.94 -3.34 1.30
C GLU A 942 30.72 -4.80 1.70
N THR A 943 30.43 -5.64 0.72
CA THR A 943 30.24 -7.08 0.90
C THR A 943 31.14 -7.83 -0.06
N ARG A 944 31.54 -9.02 0.37
CA ARG A 944 32.29 -9.95 -0.46
C ARG A 944 31.68 -11.33 -0.28
N GLN A 945 31.57 -12.06 -1.39
CA GLN A 945 31.09 -13.43 -1.34
C GLN A 945 31.95 -14.28 -0.41
N SER A 946 31.29 -15.14 0.38
CA SER A 946 32.00 -16.07 1.24
C SER A 946 32.66 -17.17 0.42
N PHE A 947 33.75 -17.74 0.94
CA PHE A 947 34.40 -18.89 0.30
C PHE A 947 33.45 -20.10 0.16
N ALA A 948 32.51 -20.26 1.10
CA ALA A 948 31.51 -21.32 1.04
C ALA A 948 30.55 -21.13 -0.15
N HIS A 949 30.12 -19.89 -0.39
CA HIS A 949 29.26 -19.53 -1.53
C HIS A 949 29.95 -19.84 -2.86
N PHE A 950 31.22 -19.44 -3.00
CA PHE A 950 32.05 -19.75 -4.17
C PHE A 950 32.14 -21.27 -4.42
N LEU A 951 32.35 -22.06 -3.35
CA LEU A 951 32.43 -23.51 -3.46
C LEU A 951 31.10 -24.13 -3.90
N THR A 952 29.98 -23.71 -3.30
CA THR A 952 28.65 -24.22 -3.66
C THR A 952 28.26 -23.84 -5.09
N SER A 953 28.57 -22.61 -5.52
CA SER A 953 28.31 -22.13 -6.88
C SER A 953 29.14 -22.91 -7.91
N THR A 954 30.42 -23.16 -7.62
CA THR A 954 31.30 -24.00 -8.45
C THR A 954 30.74 -25.42 -8.59
N CYS A 955 30.29 -26.04 -7.50
CA CYS A 955 29.65 -27.36 -7.54
C CYS A 955 28.36 -27.37 -8.38
N ALA A 956 27.54 -26.31 -8.28
CA ALA A 956 26.32 -26.16 -9.06
C ALA A 956 26.59 -25.97 -10.56
N ILE A 957 27.60 -25.18 -10.93
CA ILE A 957 28.05 -25.00 -12.32
C ILE A 957 28.46 -26.36 -12.91
N VAL A 958 29.29 -27.12 -12.18
CA VAL A 958 29.73 -28.46 -12.61
C VAL A 958 28.52 -29.39 -12.78
N GLY A 959 27.62 -29.45 -11.78
CA GLY A 959 26.43 -30.30 -11.83
C GLY A 959 25.49 -29.93 -12.98
N GLY A 960 25.16 -28.65 -13.13
CA GLY A 960 24.22 -28.14 -14.14
C GLY A 960 24.71 -28.37 -15.56
N VAL A 961 25.99 -28.08 -15.85
CA VAL A 961 26.57 -28.32 -17.18
C VAL A 961 26.55 -29.82 -17.53
N LEU A 962 26.86 -30.69 -16.58
CA LEU A 962 26.81 -32.15 -16.80
C LEU A 962 25.38 -32.66 -17.06
N THR A 963 24.37 -32.14 -16.36
CA THR A 963 22.97 -32.51 -16.57
C THR A 963 22.46 -32.07 -17.94
N VAL A 964 22.78 -30.85 -18.36
CA VAL A 964 22.39 -30.34 -19.69
C VAL A 964 23.10 -31.11 -20.81
N ALA A 965 24.39 -31.42 -20.64
CA ALA A 965 25.13 -32.24 -21.59
C ALA A 965 24.52 -33.65 -21.72
N ALA A 966 24.07 -34.25 -20.62
CA ALA A 966 23.40 -35.55 -20.63
C ALA A 966 22.04 -35.50 -21.36
N LEU A 967 21.27 -34.44 -21.19
CA LEU A 967 20.01 -34.23 -21.92
C LEU A 967 20.24 -34.04 -23.43
N LEU A 968 21.24 -33.25 -23.81
CA LEU A 968 21.61 -33.03 -25.21
C LEU A 968 22.12 -34.31 -25.87
N ASP A 969 22.93 -35.11 -25.20
CA ASP A 969 23.36 -36.42 -25.70
C ASP A 969 22.16 -37.36 -25.90
N GLY A 970 21.20 -37.36 -24.96
CA GLY A 970 19.95 -38.12 -25.09
C GLY A 970 19.10 -37.72 -26.30
N ILE A 971 18.95 -36.41 -26.55
CA ILE A 971 18.22 -35.88 -27.71
C ILE A 971 18.94 -36.21 -29.02
N LEU A 972 20.27 -36.04 -29.08
CA LEU A 972 21.07 -36.34 -30.27
C LEU A 972 21.06 -37.84 -30.58
N PHE A 973 21.13 -38.70 -29.57
CA PHE A 973 21.00 -40.14 -29.71
C PHE A 973 19.61 -40.56 -30.22
N ALA A 974 18.54 -39.99 -29.67
CA ALA A 974 17.17 -40.26 -30.09
C ALA A 974 16.91 -39.79 -31.54
N THR A 975 17.43 -38.61 -31.91
CA THR A 975 17.30 -38.02 -33.26
C THR A 975 18.06 -38.82 -34.30
N GLY A 976 19.29 -39.28 -33.98
CA GLY A 976 20.07 -40.17 -34.85
C GLY A 976 19.40 -41.51 -35.11
N ARG A 977 18.69 -42.07 -34.10
CA ARG A 977 17.91 -43.32 -34.26
C ARG A 977 16.66 -43.12 -35.13
N LYS A 978 16.01 -41.94 -35.04
CA LYS A 978 14.82 -41.58 -35.82
C LYS A 978 15.15 -41.34 -37.30
N LEU A 979 16.27 -40.65 -37.58
CA LEU A 979 16.79 -40.46 -38.95
C LEU A 979 17.18 -41.79 -39.62
N ARG A 980 17.73 -42.74 -38.87
CA ARG A 980 18.11 -44.06 -39.38
C ARG A 980 16.92 -45.01 -39.61
N LYS A 981 15.78 -44.77 -38.94
CA LYS A 981 14.51 -45.49 -39.19
C LYS A 981 13.64 -44.87 -40.30
N GLY A 982 13.86 -43.61 -40.66
CA GLY A 982 13.13 -42.92 -41.74
C GLY A 982 13.65 -43.18 -43.15
N GLY A 983 14.75 -43.92 -43.31
CA GLY A 983 15.44 -44.13 -44.59
C GLY A 983 15.16 -45.45 -45.31
N ASP A 984 14.24 -46.30 -44.83
CA ASP A 984 14.07 -47.68 -45.33
C ASP A 984 12.63 -47.96 -45.78
N GLY A 985 12.11 -47.12 -46.68
CA GLY A 985 10.72 -47.19 -47.13
C GLY A 985 10.44 -46.51 -48.47
N ASN A 986 11.22 -46.82 -49.51
CA ASN A 986 10.75 -46.98 -50.90
C ASN A 986 11.94 -47.20 -51.84
N VAL A 987 12.05 -48.40 -52.43
CA VAL A 987 12.31 -48.64 -53.87
C VAL A 987 12.32 -50.16 -54.12
N LYS A 988 11.54 -50.55 -55.14
CA LYS A 988 11.43 -51.83 -55.89
C LYS A 988 10.34 -52.81 -55.40
N LEU A 989 9.43 -53.27 -56.24
CA LEU A 989 9.31 -53.17 -57.70
C LEU A 989 7.95 -52.51 -58.05
N MET A 990 7.56 -52.33 -59.31
CA MET A 990 6.59 -53.30 -59.85
C MET A 990 5.90 -54.19 -58.79
#